data_AF-A0AAE0VLG8-F1
#
_entry.id   AF-A0AAE0VLG8-F1
#
_cell.length_a   1.000
_cell.length_b   1.000
_cell.length_c   1.000
_cell.angle_alpha   90.00
_cell.angle_beta   90.00
_cell.angle_gamma   90.00
#
_symmetry.space_group_name_H-M   'P 1'
#
loop_
_entity.id
_entity.type
_entity.pdbx_description
1 polymer ?
#
loop_
_entity_poly.entity_id
_entity_poly.type
_entity_poly.pdbx_seq_one_letter_code
_entity_poly.pdbx_strand_id
1 'polypeptide(L)'
;MIQQKRIVITGIGVVSPIGNSIQEYWDSLLNGVGGASMITHFDPSELETRFACQVKNFNVNDFIDIKSSNRMDRYAHFGVISAEMALKDSCLKLEEIDPLRIGVIFGSGIGGMQTYHNQFKRYFESGPSRISPFLIPMFIPDMAAGLISIRNKLMGPNYATVSACSSSLHAIMDAWMVLSLGLADYMVCGGSDATVTPMAIAGFNNAKAMSTRNENFETASRPYDIDRDGFVMGEGGGALVLETIDSAKARGAKIYAELCGVGASADAYHMTAPHPDGMGAIAAMKSALSLAGLSVQDIDYINTHGTSTPLGDVAEVKAIKKVFGSYTQSINLSSTKSMTGHLLGAAGAVETIACILAIERQVIPPTINLFRQDPEIDVNITPNKVTQDLASTGYNINKKVRSFVVSEIGYNPRNVEHFVIAFTHRSALESSSFVKQKPKNLDNYLEAFKKSNERLEFLGDAVLDLIVADFLYKKFPDYEEGNLTKLRSSIVNTSSVAKYSKSLKLCEELIVGEGLDRKVLAKSDFVLADLFEAVLGAVYLDAGYEFAKQFVENKILYHQNLNQLVEEDKNFKSALLEVSQYYRLNMPSYLVLEENGPSHNKEFVVGVKIKDKIIGIGRGRTKKDAEQQAAKYAIQKIKPNVGYTLPKLSDEENEVTLNLPENLQRKKHARLPEMSENYIMRHFVKLSTMNYHIDKGMYPLGSCTMKYNPKSCEAAAAQDGFLNLHPLQDEQDIQGALHLMYDLSKYLAEITGLDEVTLQPLAGAHGELLGIFMIRSYHEKKYGTAKKTILTVDSSHGTNPASAVMGGYQIVTVKSDNAGLTDMSDLKSKLSHDVAAFMITNPNTLGIFERNIIALKQELEKFDVLLYMDGANMNALLALCRPGDMGVDVLHLNLHKSFSTPHGGGGPGAGPVGVSKRLSEFLPDPKIVQNLAAGKPVYSLKLNPNSIGQMCAFMGNFAVLVRAYAYILQNGQEGLYLNTQSAIINANYLHHLITKEFESPFKGPYMHEFCLSGAKQKQFGVKTIDVAKRVLDYGFHAPTIYFPLIVNECLMIEPTETESKETLEDFALCLNSIASEAANNPDIVRSAPNTTPHKRLSDTHAVKNINVSFNFNSLTEMN
;
A
#
# COMPACT_ATOMS: atom_id res chain seq x y z
N MET A 1 -13.59 4.31 9.58
CA MET A 1 -13.90 3.57 8.33
C MET A 1 -14.57 4.54 7.40
N ILE A 2 -14.05 4.73 6.18
CA ILE A 2 -14.72 5.57 5.15
C ILE A 2 -15.94 4.78 4.66
N GLN A 3 -17.12 5.40 4.68
CA GLN A 3 -18.35 4.80 4.16
C GLN A 3 -18.19 4.54 2.65
N GLN A 4 -18.43 3.31 2.19
CA GLN A 4 -18.30 2.94 0.79
C GLN A 4 -19.32 3.70 -0.07
N LYS A 5 -18.85 4.50 -1.02
CA LYS A 5 -19.70 5.27 -1.94
C LYS A 5 -20.23 4.35 -3.04
N ARG A 6 -21.51 4.49 -3.40
CA ARG A 6 -22.13 3.75 -4.51
C ARG A 6 -21.85 4.48 -5.82
N ILE A 7 -21.30 3.77 -6.79
CA ILE A 7 -20.87 4.32 -8.08
C ILE A 7 -21.81 3.85 -9.19
N VAL A 8 -22.28 4.79 -10.00
CA VAL A 8 -23.25 4.53 -11.07
C VAL A 8 -22.72 4.98 -12.42
N ILE A 9 -23.26 4.37 -13.48
CA ILE A 9 -22.93 4.68 -14.87
C ILE A 9 -24.03 5.56 -15.44
N THR A 10 -23.66 6.74 -15.94
CA THR A 10 -24.61 7.74 -16.43
C THR A 10 -24.46 8.08 -17.91
N GLY A 11 -23.37 7.68 -18.56
CA GLY A 11 -23.19 7.81 -20.01
C GLY A 11 -22.45 6.63 -20.61
N ILE A 12 -22.81 6.25 -21.83
CA ILE A 12 -22.20 5.15 -22.58
C ILE A 12 -21.91 5.53 -24.04
N GLY A 13 -20.84 5.02 -24.61
CA GLY A 13 -20.45 5.28 -26.01
C GLY A 13 -19.66 4.13 -26.62
N VAL A 14 -19.88 3.83 -27.90
CA VAL A 14 -19.31 2.66 -28.57
C VAL A 14 -18.98 2.91 -30.03
N VAL A 15 -17.84 2.37 -30.48
CA VAL A 15 -17.45 2.22 -31.88
C VAL A 15 -16.97 0.78 -32.06
N SER A 16 -17.61 0.01 -32.93
CA SER A 16 -17.36 -1.44 -33.02
C SER A 16 -17.55 -1.96 -34.45
N PRO A 17 -17.10 -3.21 -34.73
CA PRO A 17 -17.30 -3.84 -36.04
C PRO A 17 -18.76 -4.04 -36.46
N ILE A 18 -19.70 -3.95 -35.51
CA ILE A 18 -21.13 -4.19 -35.73
C ILE A 18 -22.00 -2.94 -35.48
N GLY A 19 -21.39 -1.78 -35.22
CA GLY A 19 -22.12 -0.52 -35.03
C GLY A 19 -21.25 0.61 -34.52
N ASN A 20 -21.51 1.83 -35.02
CA ASN A 20 -20.80 3.07 -34.65
C ASN A 20 -21.66 3.99 -33.76
N SER A 21 -22.78 3.48 -33.28
CA SER A 21 -23.65 4.12 -32.30
C SER A 21 -24.22 3.06 -31.36
N ILE A 22 -24.71 3.49 -30.18
CA ILE A 22 -25.33 2.57 -29.20
C ILE A 22 -26.52 1.81 -29.81
N GLN A 23 -27.34 2.49 -30.63
CA GLN A 23 -28.51 1.88 -31.26
C GLN A 23 -28.11 0.83 -32.30
N GLU A 24 -27.22 1.17 -33.24
CA GLU A 24 -26.73 0.22 -34.24
C GLU A 24 -26.05 -0.98 -33.59
N TYR A 25 -25.21 -0.73 -32.58
CA TYR A 25 -24.52 -1.78 -31.84
C TYR A 25 -25.51 -2.75 -31.19
N TRP A 26 -26.52 -2.22 -30.51
CA TRP A 26 -27.54 -3.02 -29.85
C TRP A 26 -28.41 -3.80 -30.83
N ASP A 27 -28.89 -3.16 -31.90
CA ASP A 27 -29.71 -3.82 -32.91
C ASP A 27 -28.94 -4.95 -33.61
N SER A 28 -27.65 -4.76 -33.88
CA SER A 28 -26.78 -5.80 -34.42
C SER A 28 -26.56 -6.96 -33.44
N LEU A 29 -26.37 -6.68 -32.15
CA LEU A 29 -26.28 -7.71 -31.11
C LEU A 29 -27.55 -8.57 -31.07
N LEU A 30 -28.73 -7.94 -31.08
CA LEU A 30 -30.01 -8.65 -31.03
C LEU A 30 -30.27 -9.51 -32.27
N ASN A 31 -29.89 -9.00 -33.45
CA ASN A 31 -30.08 -9.70 -34.72
C ASN A 31 -28.98 -10.72 -35.03
N GLY A 32 -27.95 -10.84 -34.16
CA GLY A 32 -26.85 -11.78 -34.36
C GLY A 32 -25.98 -11.45 -35.57
N VAL A 33 -25.73 -10.16 -35.83
CA VAL A 33 -24.93 -9.72 -36.99
C VAL A 33 -23.44 -9.91 -36.72
N GLY A 34 -22.77 -10.71 -37.56
CA GLY A 34 -21.32 -10.95 -37.48
C GLY A 34 -20.46 -9.80 -38.02
N GLY A 35 -19.40 -9.47 -37.29
CA GLY A 35 -18.43 -8.44 -37.65
C GLY A 35 -17.33 -8.90 -38.61
N ALA A 36 -17.08 -10.20 -38.71
CA ALA A 36 -15.97 -10.76 -39.49
C ALA A 36 -16.11 -10.47 -41.00
N SER A 37 -15.02 -10.03 -41.61
CA SER A 37 -14.89 -9.86 -43.06
C SER A 37 -13.44 -10.04 -43.49
N MET A 38 -13.20 -10.26 -44.79
CA MET A 38 -11.84 -10.25 -45.34
C MET A 38 -11.14 -8.91 -45.03
N ILE A 39 -9.85 -8.97 -44.71
CA ILE A 39 -9.06 -7.79 -44.37
C ILE A 39 -8.97 -6.88 -45.59
N THR A 40 -9.33 -5.61 -45.41
CA THR A 40 -9.29 -4.56 -46.45
C THR A 40 -8.28 -3.46 -46.17
N HIS A 41 -7.74 -3.36 -44.95
CA HIS A 41 -6.80 -2.28 -44.57
C HIS A 41 -5.42 -2.41 -45.24
N PHE A 42 -5.05 -3.61 -45.67
CA PHE A 42 -3.79 -3.95 -46.33
C PHE A 42 -3.94 -5.29 -47.09
N ASP A 43 -2.94 -5.68 -47.89
CA ASP A 43 -2.92 -6.99 -48.58
C ASP A 43 -2.54 -8.13 -47.61
N PRO A 44 -3.46 -9.06 -47.28
CA PRO A 44 -3.19 -10.13 -46.35
C PRO A 44 -2.73 -11.43 -47.03
N SER A 45 -2.41 -11.43 -48.33
CA SER A 45 -2.15 -12.65 -49.11
C SER A 45 -1.02 -13.54 -48.55
N GLU A 46 -0.01 -12.94 -47.91
CA GLU A 46 1.12 -13.65 -47.28
C GLU A 46 0.82 -14.12 -45.84
N LEU A 47 -0.34 -13.78 -45.27
CA LEU A 47 -0.71 -14.12 -43.91
C LEU A 47 -1.54 -15.41 -43.84
N GLU A 48 -1.38 -16.14 -42.74
CA GLU A 48 -2.18 -17.35 -42.45
C GLU A 48 -3.65 -17.01 -42.20
N THR A 49 -3.93 -15.89 -41.52
CA THR A 49 -5.29 -15.35 -41.36
C THR A 49 -5.50 -14.10 -42.21
N ARG A 50 -6.56 -14.13 -43.04
CA ARG A 50 -6.86 -13.08 -44.04
C ARG A 50 -8.16 -12.33 -43.78
N PHE A 51 -8.75 -12.52 -42.61
CA PHE A 51 -10.01 -11.92 -42.18
C PHE A 51 -9.89 -11.35 -40.75
N ALA A 52 -10.74 -10.38 -40.43
CA ALA A 52 -10.80 -9.73 -39.13
C ALA A 52 -12.17 -9.07 -38.93
N CYS A 53 -12.48 -8.64 -37.71
CA CYS A 53 -13.64 -7.80 -37.40
C CYS A 53 -13.21 -6.32 -37.41
N GLN A 54 -13.17 -5.72 -38.60
CA GLN A 54 -12.81 -4.30 -38.79
C GLN A 54 -14.02 -3.39 -38.47
N VAL A 55 -13.78 -2.17 -38.00
CA VAL A 55 -14.85 -1.17 -37.87
C VAL A 55 -15.33 -0.78 -39.27
N LYS A 56 -16.63 -0.96 -39.53
CA LYS A 56 -17.28 -0.73 -40.84
C LYS A 56 -17.89 0.67 -40.91
N ASN A 57 -17.97 1.23 -42.12
CA ASN A 57 -18.66 2.50 -42.41
C ASN A 57 -18.23 3.66 -41.48
N PHE A 58 -16.95 3.70 -41.12
CA PHE A 58 -16.41 4.68 -40.17
C PHE A 58 -15.49 5.68 -40.87
N ASN A 59 -15.87 6.96 -40.82
CA ASN A 59 -15.05 8.07 -41.27
C ASN A 59 -14.74 8.99 -40.07
N VAL A 60 -13.46 9.03 -39.67
CA VAL A 60 -13.01 9.86 -38.53
C VAL A 60 -13.32 11.35 -38.73
N ASN A 61 -13.35 11.82 -39.98
CA ASN A 61 -13.50 13.24 -40.29
C ASN A 61 -14.94 13.75 -40.09
N ASP A 62 -15.89 12.85 -39.83
CA ASP A 62 -17.26 13.22 -39.44
C ASP A 62 -17.31 13.72 -37.97
N PHE A 63 -16.24 13.44 -37.19
CA PHE A 63 -16.16 13.75 -35.75
C PHE A 63 -14.96 14.63 -35.38
N ILE A 64 -13.82 14.42 -36.05
CA ILE A 64 -12.54 15.07 -35.73
C ILE A 64 -12.03 15.76 -36.99
N ASP A 65 -11.62 17.03 -36.88
CA ASP A 65 -11.07 17.76 -38.02
C ASP A 65 -9.82 17.08 -38.59
N ILE A 66 -9.59 17.23 -39.90
CA ILE A 66 -8.51 16.57 -40.65
C ILE A 66 -7.13 16.79 -40.02
N LYS A 67 -6.88 17.98 -39.44
CA LYS A 67 -5.56 18.30 -38.88
C LYS A 67 -5.34 17.55 -37.58
N SER A 68 -6.36 17.46 -36.73
CA SER A 68 -6.32 16.71 -35.47
C SER A 68 -6.30 15.20 -35.73
N SER A 69 -7.14 14.69 -36.63
CA SER A 69 -7.24 13.24 -36.91
C SER A 69 -5.93 12.66 -37.46
N ASN A 70 -5.21 13.40 -38.31
CA ASN A 70 -3.88 13.00 -38.83
C ASN A 70 -2.76 12.94 -37.78
N ARG A 71 -2.99 13.48 -36.57
CA ARG A 71 -2.04 13.45 -35.44
C ARG A 71 -2.41 12.43 -34.38
N MET A 72 -3.33 11.52 -34.72
CA MET A 72 -3.81 10.47 -33.83
C MET A 72 -3.70 9.14 -34.57
N ASP A 73 -3.29 8.08 -33.86
CA ASP A 73 -3.44 6.74 -34.40
C ASP A 73 -4.91 6.33 -34.41
N ARG A 74 -5.25 5.32 -35.21
CA ARG A 74 -6.62 4.83 -35.40
C ARG A 74 -7.26 4.36 -34.09
N TYR A 75 -6.50 3.75 -33.18
CA TYR A 75 -7.07 3.33 -31.89
C TYR A 75 -7.54 4.54 -31.06
N ALA A 76 -6.77 5.63 -31.08
CA ALA A 76 -7.13 6.87 -30.40
C ALA A 76 -8.34 7.56 -31.04
N HIS A 77 -8.57 7.39 -32.36
CA HIS A 77 -9.82 7.85 -33.00
C HIS A 77 -11.04 7.19 -32.33
N PHE A 78 -11.01 5.86 -32.19
CA PHE A 78 -12.10 5.12 -31.55
C PHE A 78 -12.29 5.50 -30.09
N GLY A 79 -11.19 5.67 -29.35
CA GLY A 79 -11.21 6.11 -27.95
C GLY A 79 -11.82 7.50 -27.77
N VAL A 80 -11.37 8.50 -28.54
CA VAL A 80 -11.89 9.87 -28.46
C VAL A 80 -13.37 9.92 -28.82
N ILE A 81 -13.77 9.27 -29.92
CA ILE A 81 -15.15 9.34 -30.41
C ILE A 81 -16.11 8.59 -29.46
N SER A 82 -15.74 7.40 -28.96
CA SER A 82 -16.56 6.71 -27.98
C SER A 82 -16.69 7.50 -26.67
N ALA A 83 -15.63 8.15 -26.20
CA ALA A 83 -15.68 9.02 -25.03
C ALA A 83 -16.57 10.26 -25.22
N GLU A 84 -16.53 10.90 -26.39
CA GLU A 84 -17.43 12.01 -26.73
C GLU A 84 -18.89 11.57 -26.75
N MET A 85 -19.19 10.39 -27.30
CA MET A 85 -20.54 9.81 -27.25
C MET A 85 -21.00 9.60 -25.80
N ALA A 86 -20.15 9.02 -24.95
CA ALA A 86 -20.47 8.77 -23.54
C ALA A 86 -20.67 10.07 -22.74
N LEU A 87 -19.81 11.07 -22.95
CA LEU A 87 -19.95 12.40 -22.35
C LEU A 87 -21.25 13.08 -22.77
N LYS A 88 -21.58 13.03 -24.06
CA LYS A 88 -22.84 13.58 -24.58
C LYS A 88 -24.06 12.86 -24.00
N ASP A 89 -24.03 11.54 -23.93
CA ASP A 89 -25.10 10.71 -23.36
C ASP A 89 -25.30 10.98 -21.87
N SER A 90 -24.21 11.24 -21.12
CA SER A 90 -24.27 11.57 -19.70
C SER A 90 -24.98 12.89 -19.37
N CYS A 91 -25.18 13.75 -20.38
CA CYS A 91 -25.73 15.10 -20.24
C CYS A 91 -24.99 15.97 -19.21
N LEU A 92 -23.69 15.71 -18.99
CA LEU A 92 -22.84 16.58 -18.18
C LEU A 92 -22.61 17.90 -18.90
N LYS A 93 -22.80 19.00 -18.18
CA LYS A 93 -22.42 20.33 -18.63
C LYS A 93 -21.01 20.62 -18.17
N LEU A 94 -20.03 20.30 -19.00
CA LEU A 94 -18.62 20.38 -18.66
C LEU A 94 -18.18 21.79 -18.22
N GLU A 95 -18.86 22.82 -18.73
CA GLU A 95 -18.64 24.23 -18.37
C GLU A 95 -19.07 24.59 -16.94
N GLU A 96 -19.94 23.79 -16.31
CA GLU A 96 -20.41 24.00 -14.92
C GLU A 96 -19.62 23.15 -13.91
N ILE A 97 -18.72 22.28 -14.37
CA ILE A 97 -17.95 21.33 -13.55
C ILE A 97 -16.53 21.87 -13.35
N ASP A 98 -15.99 21.75 -12.13
CA ASP A 98 -14.57 22.02 -11.89
C ASP A 98 -13.74 21.03 -12.74
N PRO A 99 -12.92 21.51 -13.70
CA PRO A 99 -12.16 20.62 -14.57
C PRO A 99 -11.19 19.73 -13.77
N LEU A 100 -10.74 20.12 -12.57
CA LEU A 100 -9.89 19.30 -11.71
C LEU A 100 -10.62 18.12 -11.06
N ARG A 101 -11.97 18.11 -11.10
CA ARG A 101 -12.83 17.10 -10.48
C ARG A 101 -13.41 16.09 -11.47
N ILE A 102 -13.01 16.17 -12.74
CA ILE A 102 -13.36 15.19 -13.77
C ILE A 102 -12.10 14.62 -14.43
N GLY A 103 -11.93 13.31 -14.31
CA GLY A 103 -10.74 12.58 -14.81
C GLY A 103 -11.03 11.67 -16.00
N VAL A 104 -9.97 11.10 -16.57
CA VAL A 104 -10.00 10.17 -17.70
C VAL A 104 -9.09 8.97 -17.41
N ILE A 105 -9.63 7.76 -17.35
CA ILE A 105 -8.82 6.54 -17.28
C ILE A 105 -9.19 5.65 -18.46
N PHE A 106 -8.33 5.56 -19.46
CA PHE A 106 -8.70 4.94 -20.74
C PHE A 106 -7.64 3.94 -21.22
N GLY A 107 -8.00 2.65 -21.22
CA GLY A 107 -7.07 1.55 -21.49
C GLY A 107 -6.82 1.26 -22.97
N SER A 108 -5.66 0.71 -23.28
CA SER A 108 -5.28 0.20 -24.61
C SER A 108 -4.32 -0.97 -24.42
N GLY A 109 -4.57 -2.10 -25.08
CA GLY A 109 -3.79 -3.31 -24.90
C GLY A 109 -2.41 -3.23 -25.56
N ILE A 110 -2.31 -2.55 -26.71
CA ILE A 110 -1.05 -2.45 -27.48
C ILE A 110 -0.69 -0.99 -27.81
N GLY A 111 -1.67 -0.13 -28.13
CA GLY A 111 -1.44 1.25 -28.54
C GLY A 111 -1.38 1.42 -30.06
N GLY A 112 -0.62 2.42 -30.54
CA GLY A 112 -0.62 2.86 -31.93
C GLY A 112 0.17 1.96 -32.90
N MET A 113 -0.27 0.72 -33.07
CA MET A 113 0.42 -0.26 -33.93
C MET A 113 0.45 0.12 -35.40
N GLN A 114 -0.57 0.80 -35.90
CA GLN A 114 -0.61 1.26 -37.28
C GLN A 114 0.48 2.32 -37.52
N THR A 115 0.62 3.27 -36.60
CA THR A 115 1.68 4.29 -36.63
C THR A 115 3.04 3.62 -36.55
N TYR A 116 3.25 2.68 -35.62
CA TYR A 116 4.52 1.95 -35.52
C TYR A 116 4.89 1.27 -36.83
N HIS A 117 3.97 0.49 -37.42
CA HIS A 117 4.20 -0.21 -38.69
C HIS A 117 4.59 0.77 -39.82
N ASN A 118 3.83 1.86 -39.97
CA ASN A 118 4.07 2.84 -41.02
C ASN A 118 5.40 3.59 -40.84
N GLN A 119 5.75 3.97 -39.61
CA GLN A 119 7.01 4.67 -39.33
C GLN A 119 8.21 3.72 -39.44
N PHE A 120 8.06 2.46 -39.06
CA PHE A 120 9.09 1.43 -39.22
C PHE A 120 9.39 1.18 -40.70
N LYS A 121 8.35 0.98 -41.54
CA LYS A 121 8.52 0.87 -42.99
C LYS A 121 9.26 2.08 -43.57
N ARG A 122 8.84 3.29 -43.17
CA ARG A 122 9.46 4.55 -43.61
C ARG A 122 10.92 4.71 -43.15
N TYR A 123 11.28 4.17 -41.99
CA TYR A 123 12.68 4.13 -41.53
C TYR A 123 13.56 3.32 -42.48
N PHE A 124 13.12 2.14 -42.91
CA PHE A 124 13.90 1.30 -43.83
C PHE A 124 13.92 1.84 -45.27
N GLU A 125 12.81 2.41 -45.73
CA GLU A 125 12.71 2.96 -47.10
C GLU A 125 13.40 4.31 -47.27
N SER A 126 13.46 5.13 -46.21
CA SER A 126 13.86 6.54 -46.33
C SER A 126 14.79 7.05 -45.23
N GLY A 127 15.20 6.19 -44.29
CA GLY A 127 16.12 6.53 -43.19
C GLY A 127 15.47 7.25 -42.00
N PRO A 128 16.21 7.38 -40.88
CA PRO A 128 15.71 7.92 -39.60
C PRO A 128 15.24 9.37 -39.66
N SER A 129 15.87 10.22 -40.50
CA SER A 129 15.51 11.64 -40.62
C SER A 129 14.10 11.86 -41.15
N ARG A 130 13.45 10.82 -41.70
CA ARG A 130 12.10 10.89 -42.26
C ARG A 130 11.02 10.40 -41.29
N ILE A 131 11.35 9.90 -40.11
CA ILE A 131 10.36 9.50 -39.10
C ILE A 131 9.54 10.72 -38.65
N SER A 132 8.23 10.54 -38.50
CA SER A 132 7.33 11.58 -38.01
C SER A 132 7.67 11.99 -36.57
N PRO A 133 7.71 13.29 -36.24
CA PRO A 133 7.85 13.74 -34.85
C PRO A 133 6.66 13.32 -33.97
N PHE A 134 5.53 12.95 -34.57
CA PHE A 134 4.35 12.45 -33.86
C PHE A 134 4.39 10.94 -33.57
N LEU A 135 5.46 10.22 -33.92
CA LEU A 135 5.57 8.78 -33.66
C LEU A 135 5.28 8.46 -32.19
N ILE A 136 6.03 9.05 -31.26
CA ILE A 136 5.90 8.72 -29.83
C ILE A 136 4.51 9.10 -29.30
N PRO A 137 4.00 10.32 -29.52
CA PRO A 137 2.65 10.66 -29.10
C PRO A 137 1.58 9.74 -29.69
N MET A 138 1.62 9.40 -30.97
CA MET A 138 0.60 8.55 -31.60
C MET A 138 0.73 7.06 -31.22
N PHE A 139 1.89 6.63 -30.74
CA PHE A 139 2.18 5.22 -30.45
C PHE A 139 1.80 4.81 -29.02
N ILE A 140 2.09 5.65 -28.01
CA ILE A 140 2.00 5.26 -26.61
C ILE A 140 0.54 4.96 -26.18
N PRO A 141 0.25 3.84 -25.48
CA PRO A 141 -1.11 3.49 -25.04
C PRO A 141 -1.87 4.63 -24.34
N ASP A 142 -1.17 5.45 -23.56
CA ASP A 142 -1.71 6.60 -22.80
C ASP A 142 -2.36 7.71 -23.66
N MET A 143 -2.01 7.78 -24.94
CA MET A 143 -2.44 8.91 -25.77
C MET A 143 -3.97 9.01 -25.93
N ALA A 144 -4.72 7.90 -25.90
CA ALA A 144 -6.17 7.97 -25.95
C ALA A 144 -6.74 8.76 -24.75
N ALA A 145 -6.30 8.46 -23.53
CA ALA A 145 -6.71 9.16 -22.32
C ALA A 145 -6.31 10.65 -22.39
N GLY A 146 -5.06 10.93 -22.76
CA GLY A 146 -4.55 12.29 -22.94
C GLY A 146 -5.34 13.11 -23.96
N LEU A 147 -5.69 12.55 -25.11
CA LEU A 147 -6.46 13.25 -26.15
C LEU A 147 -7.90 13.51 -25.73
N ILE A 148 -8.55 12.57 -25.04
CA ILE A 148 -9.89 12.77 -24.45
C ILE A 148 -9.86 13.93 -23.44
N SER A 149 -8.86 13.93 -22.55
CA SER A 149 -8.65 15.00 -21.57
C SER A 149 -8.44 16.35 -22.23
N ILE A 150 -7.48 16.46 -23.17
CA ILE A 150 -7.16 17.72 -23.87
C ILE A 150 -8.39 18.28 -24.61
N ARG A 151 -9.10 17.40 -25.32
CA ARG A 151 -10.22 17.82 -26.18
C ARG A 151 -11.44 18.28 -25.39
N ASN A 152 -11.68 17.68 -24.23
CA ASN A 152 -12.81 18.01 -23.36
C ASN A 152 -12.43 18.90 -22.15
N LYS A 153 -11.17 19.34 -22.06
CA LYS A 153 -10.61 20.16 -20.96
C LYS A 153 -10.78 19.53 -19.57
N LEU A 154 -10.61 18.22 -19.48
CA LEU A 154 -10.73 17.45 -18.23
C LEU A 154 -9.35 17.41 -17.55
N MET A 155 -9.23 17.96 -16.35
CA MET A 155 -7.95 18.17 -15.64
C MET A 155 -7.80 17.32 -14.37
N GLY A 156 -8.74 16.41 -14.08
CA GLY A 156 -8.63 15.43 -13.01
C GLY A 156 -7.63 14.30 -13.35
N PRO A 157 -7.63 13.19 -12.58
CA PRO A 157 -6.73 12.06 -12.81
C PRO A 157 -6.80 11.56 -14.26
N ASN A 158 -5.65 11.50 -14.94
CA ASN A 158 -5.56 11.16 -16.37
C ASN A 158 -4.42 10.17 -16.64
N TYR A 159 -4.74 8.94 -17.05
CA TYR A 159 -3.76 7.93 -17.47
C TYR A 159 -4.42 6.72 -18.17
N ALA A 160 -3.63 5.88 -18.86
CA ALA A 160 -4.08 4.59 -19.38
C ALA A 160 -3.61 3.41 -18.52
N THR A 161 -4.50 2.43 -18.35
CA THR A 161 -4.16 1.10 -17.85
C THR A 161 -3.69 0.20 -19.00
N VAL A 162 -2.67 -0.63 -18.73
CA VAL A 162 -2.17 -1.62 -19.69
C VAL A 162 -2.04 -2.97 -18.99
N SER A 163 -3.01 -3.85 -19.25
CA SER A 163 -3.07 -5.23 -18.73
C SER A 163 -3.55 -6.18 -19.83
N ALA A 164 -2.95 -6.02 -21.02
CA ALA A 164 -3.29 -6.73 -22.24
C ALA A 164 -4.80 -6.63 -22.55
N CYS A 165 -5.47 -7.76 -22.80
CA CYS A 165 -6.89 -7.81 -23.16
C CYS A 165 -7.84 -7.32 -22.06
N SER A 166 -7.36 -7.18 -20.82
CA SER A 166 -8.15 -6.72 -19.67
C SER A 166 -8.01 -5.22 -19.37
N SER A 167 -7.30 -4.46 -20.23
CA SER A 167 -6.94 -3.05 -20.00
C SER A 167 -8.14 -2.17 -19.69
N SER A 168 -9.20 -2.22 -20.51
CA SER A 168 -10.42 -1.43 -20.26
C SER A 168 -11.20 -1.83 -19.00
N LEU A 169 -11.21 -3.11 -18.60
CA LEU A 169 -11.81 -3.51 -17.32
C LEU A 169 -11.03 -2.95 -16.13
N HIS A 170 -9.69 -2.93 -16.22
CA HIS A 170 -8.86 -2.28 -15.21
C HIS A 170 -9.07 -0.77 -15.19
N ALA A 171 -9.29 -0.13 -16.35
CA ALA A 171 -9.61 1.29 -16.40
C ALA A 171 -10.94 1.62 -15.67
N ILE A 172 -11.95 0.76 -15.84
CA ILE A 172 -13.24 0.87 -15.13
C ILE A 172 -13.06 0.64 -13.61
N MET A 173 -12.27 -0.36 -13.23
CA MET A 173 -11.92 -0.65 -11.83
C MET A 173 -11.19 0.53 -11.17
N ASP A 174 -10.18 1.10 -11.82
CA ASP A 174 -9.43 2.23 -11.31
C ASP A 174 -10.31 3.49 -11.18
N ALA A 175 -11.18 3.75 -12.17
CA ALA A 175 -12.14 4.85 -12.09
C ALA A 175 -13.12 4.68 -10.92
N TRP A 176 -13.59 3.45 -10.67
CA TRP A 176 -14.39 3.13 -9.48
C TRP A 176 -13.63 3.41 -8.18
N MET A 177 -12.33 3.06 -8.11
CA MET A 177 -11.49 3.32 -6.94
C MET A 177 -11.27 4.83 -6.71
N VAL A 178 -10.98 5.59 -7.77
CA VAL A 178 -10.78 7.05 -7.72
C VAL A 178 -12.02 7.76 -7.18
N LEU A 179 -13.21 7.40 -7.67
CA LEU A 179 -14.48 7.96 -7.18
C LEU A 179 -14.78 7.54 -5.74
N SER A 180 -14.53 6.27 -5.41
CA SER A 180 -14.74 5.73 -4.06
C SER A 180 -13.87 6.44 -3.01
N LEU A 181 -12.65 6.83 -3.39
CA LEU A 181 -11.73 7.61 -2.56
C LEU A 181 -12.03 9.13 -2.54
N GLY A 182 -12.95 9.61 -3.37
CA GLY A 182 -13.31 11.03 -3.46
C GLY A 182 -12.28 11.91 -4.19
N LEU A 183 -11.37 11.30 -4.95
CA LEU A 183 -10.31 11.99 -5.69
C LEU A 183 -10.84 12.69 -6.96
N ALA A 184 -12.00 12.28 -7.47
CA ALA A 184 -12.75 12.95 -8.52
C ALA A 184 -14.26 12.83 -8.22
N ASP A 185 -15.07 13.63 -8.90
CA ASP A 185 -16.55 13.56 -8.86
C ASP A 185 -17.12 12.82 -10.08
N TYR A 186 -16.41 12.88 -11.21
CA TYR A 186 -16.77 12.23 -12.47
C TYR A 186 -15.54 11.57 -13.08
N MET A 187 -15.72 10.40 -13.69
CA MET A 187 -14.65 9.73 -14.44
C MET A 187 -15.15 9.28 -15.81
N VAL A 188 -14.43 9.67 -16.86
CA VAL A 188 -14.55 9.04 -18.18
C VAL A 188 -13.63 7.84 -18.21
N CYS A 189 -14.15 6.64 -18.43
CA CYS A 189 -13.32 5.44 -18.49
C CYS A 189 -13.70 4.49 -19.61
N GLY A 190 -12.77 3.65 -20.05
CA GLY A 190 -13.04 2.72 -21.13
C GLY A 190 -11.78 2.16 -21.76
N GLY A 191 -11.84 1.83 -23.05
CA GLY A 191 -10.64 1.50 -23.82
C GLY A 191 -10.88 1.37 -25.32
N SER A 192 -9.79 1.37 -26.07
CA SER A 192 -9.79 1.29 -27.54
C SER A 192 -8.54 0.60 -28.07
N ASP A 193 -8.68 -0.15 -29.16
CA ASP A 193 -7.56 -0.78 -29.89
C ASP A 193 -7.89 -0.84 -31.40
N ALA A 194 -6.85 -0.68 -32.24
CA ALA A 194 -6.95 -0.75 -33.70
C ALA A 194 -5.81 -1.57 -34.28
N THR A 195 -5.79 -2.86 -33.96
CA THR A 195 -4.62 -3.73 -34.16
C THR A 195 -4.68 -4.55 -35.43
N VAL A 196 -5.69 -4.37 -36.29
CA VAL A 196 -5.77 -5.02 -37.61
C VAL A 196 -4.73 -4.41 -38.56
N THR A 197 -3.47 -4.83 -38.37
CA THR A 197 -2.28 -4.35 -39.06
C THR A 197 -1.42 -5.56 -39.49
N PRO A 198 -0.57 -5.45 -40.51
CA PRO A 198 0.22 -6.59 -40.99
C PRO A 198 1.06 -7.23 -39.88
N MET A 199 1.74 -6.40 -39.07
CA MET A 199 2.65 -6.86 -38.03
C MET A 199 1.91 -7.57 -36.88
N ALA A 200 0.76 -7.04 -36.46
CA ALA A 200 0.00 -7.65 -35.37
C ALA A 200 -0.62 -8.98 -35.80
N ILE A 201 -1.25 -9.05 -36.97
CA ILE A 201 -1.84 -10.30 -37.48
C ILE A 201 -0.75 -11.37 -37.64
N ALA A 202 0.39 -11.01 -38.25
CA ALA A 202 1.53 -11.93 -38.36
C ALA A 202 2.03 -12.40 -36.99
N GLY A 203 2.18 -11.51 -36.02
CA GLY A 203 2.62 -11.85 -34.66
C GLY A 203 1.70 -12.86 -33.97
N PHE A 204 0.39 -12.64 -34.04
CA PHE A 204 -0.59 -13.55 -33.44
C PHE A 204 -0.80 -14.87 -34.23
N ASN A 205 -0.59 -14.87 -35.56
CA ASN A 205 -0.49 -16.10 -36.33
C ASN A 205 0.71 -16.95 -35.88
N ASN A 206 1.88 -16.34 -35.74
CA ASN A 206 3.08 -17.05 -35.26
C ASN A 206 2.92 -17.55 -33.81
N ALA A 207 2.15 -16.84 -32.98
CA ALA A 207 1.77 -17.29 -31.65
C ALA A 207 0.68 -18.40 -31.64
N LYS A 208 0.15 -18.76 -32.81
CA LYS A 208 -0.93 -19.75 -33.01
C LYS A 208 -2.19 -19.45 -32.21
N ALA A 209 -2.50 -18.16 -32.05
CA ALA A 209 -3.63 -17.72 -31.24
C ALA A 209 -4.89 -17.40 -32.07
N MET A 210 -4.73 -17.19 -33.38
CA MET A 210 -5.81 -16.76 -34.28
C MET A 210 -6.40 -17.91 -35.09
N SER A 211 -7.68 -17.78 -35.43
CA SER A 211 -8.37 -18.66 -36.37
C SER A 211 -7.81 -18.55 -37.78
N THR A 212 -7.68 -19.67 -38.49
CA THR A 212 -7.15 -19.74 -39.88
C THR A 212 -8.22 -20.11 -40.90
N ARG A 213 -9.51 -20.03 -40.52
CA ARG A 213 -10.68 -20.45 -41.31
C ARG A 213 -11.03 -19.49 -42.46
N ASN A 214 -10.09 -19.19 -43.35
CA ASN A 214 -10.25 -18.23 -44.43
C ASN A 214 -11.45 -18.54 -45.35
N GLU A 215 -11.71 -19.81 -45.67
CA GLU A 215 -12.84 -20.21 -46.53
C GLU A 215 -14.22 -20.05 -45.84
N ASN A 216 -14.26 -19.91 -44.52
CA ASN A 216 -15.49 -19.82 -43.72
C ASN A 216 -15.41 -18.66 -42.70
N PHE A 217 -14.81 -17.53 -43.10
CA PHE A 217 -14.45 -16.44 -42.21
C PHE A 217 -15.65 -15.83 -41.46
N GLU A 218 -16.84 -15.80 -42.08
CA GLU A 218 -18.08 -15.24 -41.50
C GLU A 218 -18.50 -15.95 -40.21
N THR A 219 -18.13 -17.23 -40.08
CA THR A 219 -18.47 -18.08 -38.92
C THR A 219 -17.24 -18.45 -38.09
N ALA A 220 -16.10 -17.79 -38.31
CA ALA A 220 -14.83 -18.17 -37.69
C ALA A 220 -14.76 -17.81 -36.20
N SER A 221 -15.41 -16.72 -35.77
CA SER A 221 -15.57 -16.45 -34.34
C SER A 221 -16.75 -17.26 -33.81
N ARG A 222 -16.43 -18.32 -33.06
CA ARG A 222 -17.36 -19.35 -32.59
C ARG A 222 -17.00 -19.80 -31.15
N PRO A 223 -17.15 -18.93 -30.14
CA PRO A 223 -16.91 -19.31 -28.76
C PRO A 223 -17.72 -20.55 -28.41
N TYR A 224 -17.11 -21.48 -27.67
CA TYR A 224 -17.74 -22.72 -27.18
C TYR A 224 -18.12 -23.78 -28.22
N ASP A 225 -17.94 -23.52 -29.51
CA ASP A 225 -18.16 -24.52 -30.55
C ASP A 225 -17.00 -25.53 -30.58
N ILE A 226 -17.29 -26.80 -30.82
CA ILE A 226 -16.28 -27.87 -30.86
C ILE A 226 -15.25 -27.66 -31.98
N ASP A 227 -15.61 -26.95 -33.05
CA ASP A 227 -14.73 -26.71 -34.21
C ASP A 227 -13.96 -25.38 -34.13
N ARG A 228 -13.87 -24.76 -32.93
CA ARG A 228 -13.12 -23.51 -32.70
C ARG A 228 -11.60 -23.75 -32.80
N ASP A 229 -10.88 -22.83 -33.44
CA ASP A 229 -9.44 -22.97 -33.71
C ASP A 229 -8.59 -21.77 -33.29
N GLY A 230 -9.19 -20.72 -32.72
CA GLY A 230 -8.51 -19.51 -32.30
C GLY A 230 -9.42 -18.29 -32.35
N PHE A 231 -8.94 -17.17 -31.80
CA PHE A 231 -9.74 -15.94 -31.81
C PHE A 231 -9.72 -15.23 -33.17
N VAL A 232 -10.73 -14.42 -33.42
CA VAL A 232 -10.78 -13.51 -34.59
C VAL A 232 -10.45 -12.11 -34.11
N MET A 233 -9.39 -11.50 -34.64
CA MET A 233 -8.97 -10.16 -34.22
C MET A 233 -10.01 -9.12 -34.64
N GLY A 234 -10.31 -8.16 -33.77
CA GLY A 234 -11.13 -7.00 -34.10
C GLY A 234 -10.56 -5.69 -33.60
N GLU A 235 -11.16 -4.59 -34.05
CA GLU A 235 -10.81 -3.22 -33.67
C GLU A 235 -12.05 -2.42 -33.22
N GLY A 236 -11.89 -1.46 -32.31
CA GLY A 236 -12.99 -0.64 -31.81
C GLY A 236 -12.65 0.09 -30.51
N GLY A 237 -13.66 0.72 -29.91
CA GLY A 237 -13.55 1.45 -28.65
C GLY A 237 -14.88 1.55 -27.91
N GLY A 238 -14.82 1.54 -26.58
CA GLY A 238 -15.98 1.72 -25.71
C GLY A 238 -15.63 2.66 -24.56
N ALA A 239 -16.59 3.48 -24.15
CA ALA A 239 -16.44 4.44 -23.07
C ALA A 239 -17.68 4.52 -22.17
N LEU A 240 -17.44 4.83 -20.90
CA LEU A 240 -18.42 5.00 -19.84
C LEU A 240 -18.15 6.31 -19.10
N VAL A 241 -19.20 6.93 -18.58
CA VAL A 241 -19.11 8.02 -17.59
C VAL A 241 -19.61 7.50 -16.25
N LEU A 242 -18.74 7.56 -15.24
CA LEU A 242 -19.00 7.12 -13.87
C LEU A 242 -19.12 8.33 -12.94
N GLU A 243 -20.04 8.26 -11.97
CA GLU A 243 -20.16 9.22 -10.87
C GLU A 243 -20.78 8.56 -9.64
N THR A 244 -20.87 9.29 -8.52
CA THR A 244 -21.56 8.78 -7.33
C THR A 244 -23.09 8.80 -7.52
N ILE A 245 -23.81 7.83 -6.91
CA ILE A 245 -25.27 7.77 -7.01
C ILE A 245 -25.95 9.07 -6.54
N ASP A 246 -25.37 9.73 -5.54
CA ASP A 246 -25.91 10.98 -4.99
C ASP A 246 -25.73 12.14 -5.99
N SER A 247 -24.58 12.24 -6.66
CA SER A 247 -24.34 13.17 -7.76
C SER A 247 -25.34 12.96 -8.91
N ALA A 248 -25.50 11.71 -9.36
CA ALA A 248 -26.40 11.37 -10.46
C ALA A 248 -27.85 11.75 -10.14
N LYS A 249 -28.31 11.47 -8.92
CA LYS A 249 -29.64 11.86 -8.45
C LYS A 249 -29.80 13.38 -8.34
N ALA A 250 -28.79 14.09 -7.82
CA ALA A 250 -28.85 15.54 -7.61
C ALA A 250 -29.05 16.29 -8.93
N ARG A 251 -28.41 15.84 -10.02
CA ARG A 251 -28.54 16.45 -11.35
C ARG A 251 -29.63 15.82 -12.23
N GLY A 252 -30.39 14.85 -11.71
CA GLY A 252 -31.44 14.16 -12.48
C GLY A 252 -30.91 13.32 -13.65
N ALA A 253 -29.72 12.75 -13.52
CA ALA A 253 -29.09 11.94 -14.56
C ALA A 253 -29.84 10.63 -14.82
N LYS A 254 -29.83 10.18 -16.08
CA LYS A 254 -30.18 8.79 -16.39
C LYS A 254 -29.13 7.86 -15.78
N ILE A 255 -29.57 6.95 -14.91
CA ILE A 255 -28.70 5.91 -14.34
C ILE A 255 -28.97 4.63 -15.12
N TYR A 256 -27.94 4.14 -15.83
CA TYR A 256 -28.05 2.89 -16.60
C TYR A 256 -27.89 1.67 -15.70
N ALA A 257 -26.84 1.67 -14.87
CA ALA A 257 -26.50 0.57 -13.98
C ALA A 257 -25.65 1.07 -12.80
N GLU A 258 -25.58 0.27 -11.75
CA GLU A 258 -24.64 0.43 -10.64
C GLU A 258 -23.45 -0.53 -10.83
N LEU A 259 -22.24 -0.03 -10.57
CA LEU A 259 -21.04 -0.86 -10.54
C LEU A 259 -20.84 -1.41 -9.12
N CYS A 260 -21.45 -2.57 -8.86
CA CYS A 260 -21.51 -3.16 -7.51
C CYS A 260 -20.17 -3.73 -7.02
N GLY A 261 -19.35 -4.28 -7.91
CA GLY A 261 -18.08 -4.89 -7.54
C GLY A 261 -17.15 -5.11 -8.74
N VAL A 262 -15.86 -5.18 -8.45
CA VAL A 262 -14.76 -5.37 -9.40
C VAL A 262 -13.75 -6.35 -8.81
N GLY A 263 -13.07 -7.11 -9.66
CA GLY A 263 -12.10 -8.11 -9.24
C GLY A 263 -11.04 -8.34 -10.31
N ALA A 264 -9.78 -8.44 -9.86
CA ALA A 264 -8.63 -8.69 -10.71
C ALA A 264 -7.70 -9.70 -10.03
N SER A 265 -7.01 -10.50 -10.83
CA SER A 265 -6.06 -11.51 -10.37
C SER A 265 -5.05 -11.86 -11.45
N ALA A 266 -3.95 -12.50 -11.05
CA ALA A 266 -3.04 -13.20 -11.95
C ALA A 266 -2.97 -14.66 -11.51
N ASP A 267 -2.95 -15.59 -12.47
CA ASP A 267 -2.82 -17.02 -12.18
C ASP A 267 -1.36 -17.50 -12.10
N ALA A 268 -0.40 -16.64 -12.50
CA ALA A 268 1.03 -16.88 -12.50
C ALA A 268 1.45 -18.22 -13.15
N TYR A 269 0.70 -18.67 -14.18
CA TYR A 269 0.85 -20.00 -14.76
C TYR A 269 1.72 -20.04 -16.01
N HIS A 270 1.33 -19.29 -17.05
CA HIS A 270 2.00 -19.28 -18.34
C HIS A 270 1.88 -17.90 -19.00
N MET A 271 2.80 -17.57 -19.91
CA MET A 271 2.85 -16.24 -20.53
C MET A 271 1.59 -15.90 -21.34
N THR A 272 0.99 -16.90 -22.02
CA THR A 272 -0.15 -16.71 -22.93
C THR A 272 -1.29 -17.69 -22.73
N ALA A 273 -1.10 -18.70 -21.87
CA ALA A 273 -2.10 -19.74 -21.64
C ALA A 273 -2.69 -19.56 -20.24
N PRO A 274 -4.02 -19.64 -20.08
CA PRO A 274 -4.61 -19.59 -18.75
C PRO A 274 -4.26 -20.85 -17.98
N HIS A 275 -4.28 -20.76 -16.66
CA HIS A 275 -4.25 -21.93 -15.81
C HIS A 275 -5.39 -22.89 -16.21
N PRO A 276 -5.15 -24.20 -16.45
CA PRO A 276 -6.15 -25.14 -16.94
C PRO A 276 -7.42 -25.24 -16.07
N ASP A 277 -7.26 -25.08 -14.75
CA ASP A 277 -8.37 -25.04 -13.78
C ASP A 277 -9.01 -23.65 -13.61
N GLY A 278 -8.58 -22.64 -14.39
CA GLY A 278 -9.14 -21.29 -14.36
C GLY A 278 -8.90 -20.52 -13.05
N MET A 279 -7.78 -20.79 -12.36
CA MET A 279 -7.48 -20.26 -11.02
C MET A 279 -7.55 -18.72 -10.93
N GLY A 280 -7.03 -18.02 -11.95
CA GLY A 280 -7.12 -16.56 -12.04
C GLY A 280 -8.58 -16.09 -12.11
N ALA A 281 -9.33 -16.60 -13.08
CA ALA A 281 -10.74 -16.24 -13.27
C ALA A 281 -11.59 -16.54 -12.01
N ILE A 282 -11.35 -17.65 -11.31
CA ILE A 282 -12.00 -17.97 -10.03
C ILE A 282 -11.74 -16.88 -8.99
N ALA A 283 -10.47 -16.48 -8.82
CA ALA A 283 -10.10 -15.47 -7.85
C ALA A 283 -10.73 -14.11 -8.19
N ALA A 284 -10.70 -13.71 -9.45
CA ALA A 284 -11.30 -12.45 -9.90
C ALA A 284 -12.82 -12.41 -9.67
N MET A 285 -13.56 -13.46 -10.07
CA MET A 285 -15.01 -13.55 -9.85
C MET A 285 -15.38 -13.56 -8.36
N LYS A 286 -14.64 -14.32 -7.53
CA LYS A 286 -14.87 -14.34 -6.07
C LYS A 286 -14.63 -12.98 -5.43
N SER A 287 -13.57 -12.28 -5.85
CA SER A 287 -13.30 -10.92 -5.36
C SER A 287 -14.40 -9.94 -5.78
N ALA A 288 -14.88 -10.01 -7.02
CA ALA A 288 -15.97 -9.16 -7.50
C ALA A 288 -17.27 -9.40 -6.72
N LEU A 289 -17.67 -10.66 -6.52
CA LEU A 289 -18.85 -11.04 -5.71
C LEU A 289 -18.70 -10.59 -4.25
N SER A 290 -17.53 -10.82 -3.67
CA SER A 290 -17.24 -10.43 -2.29
C SER A 290 -17.29 -8.92 -2.10
N LEU A 291 -16.75 -8.14 -3.04
CA LEU A 291 -16.77 -6.69 -2.98
C LEU A 291 -18.19 -6.14 -3.18
N ALA A 292 -18.99 -6.80 -4.02
CA ALA A 292 -20.40 -6.46 -4.25
C ALA A 292 -21.32 -6.86 -3.09
N GLY A 293 -20.88 -7.76 -2.19
CA GLY A 293 -21.75 -8.35 -1.17
C GLY A 293 -22.89 -9.20 -1.75
N LEU A 294 -22.70 -9.73 -2.98
CA LEU A 294 -23.70 -10.52 -3.70
C LEU A 294 -23.38 -12.01 -3.61
N SER A 295 -24.42 -12.83 -3.54
CA SER A 295 -24.32 -14.27 -3.66
C SER A 295 -24.34 -14.71 -5.12
N VAL A 296 -23.92 -15.94 -5.38
CA VAL A 296 -23.95 -16.52 -6.73
C VAL A 296 -25.37 -16.60 -7.29
N GLN A 297 -26.38 -16.68 -6.42
CA GLN A 297 -27.80 -16.70 -6.77
C GLN A 297 -28.34 -15.34 -7.24
N ASP A 298 -27.62 -14.26 -6.96
CA ASP A 298 -28.04 -12.90 -7.35
C ASP A 298 -27.53 -12.53 -8.76
N ILE A 299 -26.87 -13.46 -9.47
CA ILE A 299 -26.33 -13.25 -10.82
C ILE A 299 -27.18 -14.00 -11.85
N ASP A 300 -27.81 -13.26 -12.76
CA ASP A 300 -28.69 -13.82 -13.80
C ASP A 300 -27.97 -14.04 -15.15
N TYR A 301 -26.94 -13.22 -15.42
CA TYR A 301 -26.27 -13.17 -16.72
C TYR A 301 -24.76 -12.97 -16.58
N ILE A 302 -23.98 -13.71 -17.38
CA ILE A 302 -22.54 -13.53 -17.53
C ILE A 302 -22.21 -13.38 -19.02
N ASN A 303 -21.73 -12.19 -19.42
CA ASN A 303 -20.97 -12.07 -20.67
C ASN A 303 -19.51 -12.45 -20.39
N THR A 304 -19.06 -13.51 -21.03
CA THR A 304 -17.77 -14.13 -20.79
C THR A 304 -16.67 -13.53 -21.65
N HIS A 305 -15.41 -13.85 -21.34
CA HIS A 305 -14.29 -13.55 -22.21
C HIS A 305 -14.36 -14.36 -23.51
N GLY A 306 -14.74 -15.65 -23.47
CA GLY A 306 -15.11 -16.53 -24.59
C GLY A 306 -14.55 -16.12 -25.96
N THR A 307 -13.29 -16.44 -26.25
CA THR A 307 -12.56 -15.92 -27.42
C THR A 307 -12.56 -16.85 -28.61
N SER A 308 -13.24 -18.00 -28.55
CA SER A 308 -13.10 -19.09 -29.55
C SER A 308 -11.75 -19.80 -29.48
N THR A 309 -11.08 -19.78 -28.32
CA THR A 309 -9.80 -20.47 -28.13
C THR A 309 -10.03 -21.82 -27.43
N PRO A 310 -9.42 -22.93 -27.90
CA PRO A 310 -9.62 -24.25 -27.30
C PRO A 310 -9.35 -24.31 -25.80
N LEU A 311 -8.21 -23.76 -25.37
CA LEU A 311 -7.78 -23.75 -23.96
C LEU A 311 -8.53 -22.70 -23.13
N GLY A 312 -8.74 -21.50 -23.68
CA GLY A 312 -9.33 -20.37 -22.96
C GLY A 312 -10.78 -20.59 -22.60
N ASP A 313 -11.60 -20.96 -23.57
CA ASP A 313 -13.04 -21.16 -23.37
C ASP A 313 -13.31 -22.27 -22.33
N VAL A 314 -12.53 -23.36 -22.36
CA VAL A 314 -12.66 -24.46 -21.40
C VAL A 314 -12.23 -24.05 -19.99
N ALA A 315 -11.09 -23.36 -19.85
CA ALA A 315 -10.59 -22.90 -18.55
C ALA A 315 -11.55 -21.88 -17.91
N GLU A 316 -12.13 -20.99 -18.71
CA GLU A 316 -13.13 -20.02 -18.25
C GLU A 316 -14.41 -20.70 -17.75
N VAL A 317 -14.94 -21.66 -18.50
CA VAL A 317 -16.15 -22.38 -18.09
C VAL A 317 -15.91 -23.23 -16.85
N LYS A 318 -14.73 -23.87 -16.73
CA LYS A 318 -14.33 -24.55 -15.49
C LYS A 318 -14.28 -23.60 -14.30
N ALA A 319 -13.77 -22.38 -14.50
CA ALA A 319 -13.76 -21.34 -13.47
C ALA A 319 -15.18 -20.96 -13.03
N ILE A 320 -16.08 -20.71 -13.99
CA ILE A 320 -17.47 -20.33 -13.71
C ILE A 320 -18.16 -21.46 -12.93
N LYS A 321 -18.07 -22.71 -13.39
CA LYS A 321 -18.65 -23.87 -12.69
C LYS A 321 -18.12 -24.01 -11.27
N LYS A 322 -16.84 -23.72 -11.05
CA LYS A 322 -16.22 -23.79 -9.72
C LYS A 322 -16.65 -22.65 -8.78
N VAL A 323 -17.04 -21.49 -9.32
CA VAL A 323 -17.58 -20.37 -8.54
C VAL A 323 -19.07 -20.54 -8.27
N PHE A 324 -19.85 -20.84 -9.31
CA PHE A 324 -21.33 -20.85 -9.27
C PHE A 324 -21.93 -22.23 -8.96
N GLY A 325 -21.13 -23.30 -9.01
CA GLY A 325 -21.57 -24.65 -8.63
C GLY A 325 -22.74 -25.15 -9.49
N SER A 326 -23.72 -25.80 -8.85
CA SER A 326 -24.94 -26.26 -9.52
C SER A 326 -25.80 -25.11 -10.08
N TYR A 327 -25.68 -23.90 -9.51
CA TYR A 327 -26.42 -22.73 -9.98
C TYR A 327 -25.99 -22.27 -11.37
N THR A 328 -24.81 -22.67 -11.86
CA THR A 328 -24.32 -22.34 -13.20
C THR A 328 -25.33 -22.68 -14.31
N GLN A 329 -26.12 -23.74 -14.14
CA GLN A 329 -27.13 -24.14 -15.14
C GLN A 329 -28.36 -23.21 -15.16
N SER A 330 -28.55 -22.40 -14.12
CA SER A 330 -29.63 -21.41 -14.02
C SER A 330 -29.20 -20.02 -14.52
N ILE A 331 -27.92 -19.82 -14.81
CA ILE A 331 -27.37 -18.56 -15.31
C ILE A 331 -27.31 -18.60 -16.82
N ASN A 332 -27.69 -17.52 -17.49
CA ASN A 332 -27.46 -17.39 -18.92
C ASN A 332 -26.02 -16.92 -19.18
N LEU A 333 -25.30 -17.63 -20.05
CA LEU A 333 -23.95 -17.24 -20.50
C LEU A 333 -23.99 -16.86 -21.97
N SER A 334 -23.28 -15.80 -22.34
CA SER A 334 -23.01 -15.51 -23.76
C SER A 334 -21.60 -14.95 -23.95
N SER A 335 -21.09 -15.02 -25.17
CA SER A 335 -19.91 -14.27 -25.61
C SER A 335 -20.26 -13.42 -26.83
N THR A 336 -20.34 -12.12 -26.61
CA THR A 336 -20.57 -11.14 -27.68
C THR A 336 -19.41 -11.05 -28.67
N LYS A 337 -18.23 -11.64 -28.37
CA LYS A 337 -17.10 -11.73 -29.31
C LYS A 337 -17.41 -12.58 -30.54
N SER A 338 -18.38 -13.48 -30.45
CA SER A 338 -18.92 -14.18 -31.63
C SER A 338 -19.38 -13.22 -32.74
N MET A 339 -19.81 -12.01 -32.37
CA MET A 339 -20.21 -10.93 -33.28
C MET A 339 -19.10 -9.91 -33.49
N THR A 340 -18.44 -9.45 -32.41
CA THR A 340 -17.48 -8.33 -32.48
C THR A 340 -16.05 -8.75 -32.80
N GLY A 341 -15.73 -10.04 -32.73
CA GLY A 341 -14.35 -10.52 -32.62
C GLY A 341 -13.72 -10.10 -31.30
N HIS A 342 -12.41 -10.28 -31.18
CA HIS A 342 -11.66 -9.86 -30.00
C HIS A 342 -11.02 -8.48 -30.21
N LEU A 343 -11.61 -7.46 -29.58
CA LEU A 343 -11.15 -6.07 -29.63
C LEU A 343 -9.95 -5.76 -28.71
N LEU A 344 -9.19 -6.79 -28.31
CA LEU A 344 -8.05 -6.70 -27.39
C LEU A 344 -8.37 -5.85 -26.14
N GLY A 345 -7.62 -4.78 -25.88
CA GLY A 345 -7.77 -3.92 -24.71
C GLY A 345 -9.08 -3.14 -24.68
N ALA A 346 -9.79 -2.99 -25.80
CA ALA A 346 -11.11 -2.35 -25.86
C ALA A 346 -12.27 -3.28 -25.46
N ALA A 347 -12.05 -4.60 -25.51
CA ALA A 347 -13.12 -5.61 -25.39
C ALA A 347 -13.93 -5.42 -24.10
N GLY A 348 -13.24 -5.26 -22.97
CA GLY A 348 -13.88 -5.07 -21.66
C GLY A 348 -14.92 -3.96 -21.61
N ALA A 349 -14.62 -2.79 -22.16
CA ALA A 349 -15.55 -1.66 -22.17
C ALA A 349 -16.76 -1.92 -23.08
N VAL A 350 -16.54 -2.45 -24.29
CA VAL A 350 -17.60 -2.74 -25.27
C VAL A 350 -18.54 -3.84 -24.76
N GLU A 351 -17.99 -4.84 -24.08
CA GLU A 351 -18.74 -5.93 -23.44
C GLU A 351 -19.51 -5.45 -22.20
N THR A 352 -18.91 -4.55 -21.41
CA THR A 352 -19.60 -3.91 -20.29
C THR A 352 -20.82 -3.14 -20.78
N ILE A 353 -20.73 -2.42 -21.91
CA ILE A 353 -21.87 -1.74 -22.52
C ILE A 353 -22.95 -2.74 -22.95
N ALA A 354 -22.59 -3.89 -23.51
CA ALA A 354 -23.55 -4.94 -23.85
C ALA A 354 -24.29 -5.47 -22.61
N CYS A 355 -23.59 -5.69 -21.49
CA CYS A 355 -24.21 -6.08 -20.22
C CYS A 355 -25.15 -5.00 -19.66
N ILE A 356 -24.74 -3.73 -19.73
CA ILE A 356 -25.57 -2.61 -19.29
C ILE A 356 -26.87 -2.54 -20.10
N LEU A 357 -26.79 -2.69 -21.42
CA LEU A 357 -27.96 -2.70 -22.29
C LEU A 357 -28.83 -3.94 -22.07
N ALA A 358 -28.23 -5.09 -21.77
CA ALA A 358 -28.98 -6.29 -21.38
C ALA A 358 -29.78 -6.08 -20.10
N ILE A 359 -29.19 -5.41 -19.09
CA ILE A 359 -29.89 -5.00 -17.86
C ILE A 359 -30.99 -3.99 -18.17
N GLU A 360 -30.70 -2.94 -18.95
CA GLU A 360 -31.67 -1.88 -19.26
C GLU A 360 -32.88 -2.43 -20.05
N ARG A 361 -32.62 -3.30 -21.03
CA ARG A 361 -33.62 -3.78 -22.00
C ARG A 361 -34.23 -5.12 -21.62
N GLN A 362 -33.70 -5.78 -20.60
CA GLN A 362 -34.13 -7.08 -20.13
C GLN A 362 -34.05 -8.15 -21.24
N VAL A 363 -32.98 -8.13 -22.03
CA VAL A 363 -32.73 -9.09 -23.12
C VAL A 363 -31.25 -9.46 -23.14
N ILE A 364 -30.96 -10.76 -23.23
CA ILE A 364 -29.59 -11.28 -23.28
C ILE A 364 -29.16 -11.48 -24.74
N PRO A 365 -28.04 -10.87 -25.19
CA PRO A 365 -27.45 -11.12 -26.50
C PRO A 365 -27.03 -12.59 -26.70
N PRO A 366 -27.09 -13.12 -27.93
CA PRO A 366 -26.68 -14.49 -28.20
C PRO A 366 -25.16 -14.62 -28.38
N THR A 367 -24.67 -15.84 -28.19
CA THR A 367 -23.43 -16.32 -28.84
C THR A 367 -23.80 -16.87 -30.21
N ILE A 368 -23.45 -16.16 -31.30
CA ILE A 368 -23.67 -16.67 -32.67
C ILE A 368 -22.59 -17.67 -33.07
N ASN A 369 -22.80 -18.38 -34.19
CA ASN A 369 -21.89 -19.38 -34.74
C ASN A 369 -21.64 -20.59 -33.83
N LEU A 370 -22.52 -20.84 -32.87
CA LEU A 370 -22.49 -22.02 -32.01
C LEU A 370 -23.38 -23.10 -32.61
N PHE A 371 -22.81 -23.96 -33.45
CA PHE A 371 -23.52 -25.03 -34.16
C PHE A 371 -23.54 -26.31 -33.35
N ARG A 372 -22.40 -26.62 -32.72
CA ARG A 372 -22.19 -27.80 -31.88
C ARG A 372 -21.40 -27.38 -30.65
N GLN A 373 -22.11 -27.21 -29.54
CA GLN A 373 -21.48 -26.91 -28.27
C GLN A 373 -20.53 -28.05 -27.90
N ASP A 374 -19.30 -27.67 -27.57
CA ASP A 374 -18.27 -28.59 -27.10
C ASP A 374 -18.75 -29.30 -25.83
N PRO A 375 -18.72 -30.64 -25.75
CA PRO A 375 -19.10 -31.39 -24.55
C PRO A 375 -18.33 -30.99 -23.28
N GLU A 376 -17.13 -30.41 -23.39
CA GLU A 376 -16.40 -29.86 -22.24
C GLU A 376 -17.01 -28.55 -21.72
N ILE A 377 -17.84 -27.88 -22.53
CA ILE A 377 -18.58 -26.66 -22.19
C ILE A 377 -19.97 -27.04 -21.69
N ASP A 378 -20.03 -27.62 -20.49
CA ASP A 378 -21.30 -28.02 -19.85
C ASP A 378 -21.85 -26.89 -18.97
N VAL A 379 -22.43 -25.87 -19.62
CA VAL A 379 -23.12 -24.69 -19.05
C VAL A 379 -24.22 -24.18 -19.99
N ASN A 380 -25.16 -23.40 -19.46
CA ASN A 380 -26.28 -22.82 -20.21
C ASN A 380 -25.84 -21.61 -21.05
N ILE A 381 -25.32 -21.87 -22.27
CA ILE A 381 -25.00 -20.83 -23.25
C ILE A 381 -26.29 -20.40 -23.96
N THR A 382 -26.50 -19.09 -24.15
CA THR A 382 -27.54 -18.52 -25.01
C THR A 382 -27.09 -18.61 -26.49
N PRO A 383 -27.56 -19.60 -27.28
CA PRO A 383 -26.96 -19.90 -28.58
C PRO A 383 -27.80 -19.31 -29.71
N ASN A 384 -27.15 -18.53 -30.59
CA ASN A 384 -27.66 -18.01 -31.87
C ASN A 384 -28.91 -17.10 -31.84
N LYS A 385 -29.70 -17.10 -30.76
CA LYS A 385 -30.91 -16.28 -30.58
C LYS A 385 -30.94 -15.66 -29.19
N VAL A 386 -31.47 -14.44 -29.12
CA VAL A 386 -31.65 -13.70 -27.86
C VAL A 386 -32.59 -14.42 -26.89
N THR A 387 -32.43 -14.17 -25.60
CA THR A 387 -33.30 -14.67 -24.52
C THR A 387 -33.94 -13.51 -23.75
N GLN A 388 -35.26 -13.59 -23.48
CA GLN A 388 -36.04 -12.55 -22.77
C GLN A 388 -36.32 -12.86 -21.28
N ASP A 389 -35.74 -13.94 -20.74
CA ASP A 389 -36.09 -14.43 -19.41
C ASP A 389 -35.26 -13.76 -18.31
N LEU A 390 -35.68 -12.57 -17.87
CA LEU A 390 -35.13 -11.89 -16.69
C LEU A 390 -36.14 -11.77 -15.52
N ALA A 391 -37.32 -12.40 -15.56
CA ALA A 391 -38.24 -12.37 -14.41
C ALA A 391 -39.28 -13.52 -14.33
N SER A 392 -39.21 -14.31 -13.25
CA SER A 392 -40.42 -14.77 -12.55
C SER A 392 -40.20 -14.84 -11.02
N THR A 393 -40.93 -14.03 -10.25
CA THR A 393 -41.76 -14.41 -9.07
C THR A 393 -42.07 -13.21 -8.14
N GLY A 394 -43.37 -13.02 -7.85
CA GLY A 394 -43.91 -12.04 -6.90
C GLY A 394 -43.81 -12.48 -5.43
N TYR A 395 -44.30 -11.60 -4.53
CA TYR A 395 -44.53 -11.75 -3.08
C TYR A 395 -44.13 -13.13 -2.48
N ASN A 396 -42.87 -13.25 -2.07
CA ASN A 396 -42.25 -14.53 -1.74
C ASN A 396 -41.99 -14.64 -0.23
N ILE A 397 -42.51 -15.68 0.43
CA ILE A 397 -42.21 -16.00 1.84
C ILE A 397 -40.69 -16.08 2.10
N ASN A 398 -39.95 -16.46 1.05
CA ASN A 398 -38.50 -16.43 0.98
C ASN A 398 -37.92 -15.02 1.21
N LYS A 399 -38.56 -13.96 0.70
CA LYS A 399 -38.08 -12.58 0.88
C LYS A 399 -38.27 -12.10 2.32
N LYS A 400 -39.36 -12.51 3.00
CA LYS A 400 -39.62 -12.16 4.41
C LYS A 400 -38.67 -12.89 5.36
N VAL A 401 -38.54 -14.20 5.20
CA VAL A 401 -37.61 -15.01 6.01
C VAL A 401 -36.17 -14.59 5.73
N ARG A 402 -35.78 -14.34 4.47
CA ARG A 402 -34.45 -13.79 4.13
C ARG A 402 -34.20 -12.46 4.85
N SER A 403 -35.16 -11.54 4.84
CA SER A 403 -35.01 -10.26 5.54
C SER A 403 -34.80 -10.43 7.05
N PHE A 404 -35.54 -11.33 7.70
CA PHE A 404 -35.40 -11.59 9.14
C PHE A 404 -34.08 -12.27 9.49
N VAL A 405 -33.66 -13.25 8.68
CA VAL A 405 -32.38 -13.94 8.87
C VAL A 405 -31.21 -12.97 8.66
N VAL A 406 -31.31 -12.03 7.72
CA VAL A 406 -30.31 -10.97 7.55
C VAL A 406 -30.27 -10.04 8.75
N SER A 407 -31.42 -9.65 9.31
CA SER A 407 -31.47 -8.67 10.40
C SER A 407 -31.13 -9.23 11.78
N GLU A 408 -31.70 -10.37 12.18
CA GLU A 408 -31.57 -10.90 13.55
C GLU A 408 -30.48 -11.98 13.67
N ILE A 409 -30.28 -12.77 12.61
CA ILE A 409 -29.23 -13.81 12.57
C ILE A 409 -27.92 -13.25 11.99
N GLY A 410 -27.98 -12.16 11.20
CA GLY A 410 -26.81 -11.55 10.57
C GLY A 410 -26.28 -12.34 9.38
N TYR A 411 -27.12 -13.17 8.77
CA TYR A 411 -26.76 -14.05 7.66
C TYR A 411 -27.68 -13.82 6.46
N ASN A 412 -27.14 -13.79 5.24
CA ASN A 412 -27.94 -13.77 4.02
C ASN A 412 -28.07 -15.20 3.46
N PRO A 413 -29.24 -15.86 3.59
CA PRO A 413 -29.42 -17.25 3.19
C PRO A 413 -29.16 -17.49 1.70
N ARG A 414 -28.30 -18.46 1.38
CA ARG A 414 -28.11 -18.98 0.01
C ARG A 414 -29.32 -19.78 -0.42
N ASN A 415 -29.85 -20.62 0.47
CA ASN A 415 -31.10 -21.34 0.35
C ASN A 415 -32.03 -21.01 1.51
N VAL A 416 -32.85 -19.98 1.30
CA VAL A 416 -33.83 -19.52 2.28
C VAL A 416 -34.94 -20.54 2.57
N GLU A 417 -35.15 -21.55 1.72
CA GLU A 417 -36.17 -22.58 1.96
C GLU A 417 -35.85 -23.43 3.21
N HIS A 418 -34.56 -23.66 3.53
CA HIS A 418 -34.16 -24.31 4.78
C HIS A 418 -34.64 -23.54 6.01
N PHE A 419 -34.56 -22.21 5.94
CA PHE A 419 -35.01 -21.34 7.02
C PHE A 419 -36.53 -21.27 7.09
N VAL A 420 -37.23 -21.24 5.94
CA VAL A 420 -38.69 -21.34 5.91
C VAL A 420 -39.15 -22.64 6.58
N ILE A 421 -38.49 -23.76 6.32
CA ILE A 421 -38.79 -25.06 6.96
C ILE A 421 -38.48 -24.99 8.47
N ALA A 422 -37.32 -24.45 8.87
CA ALA A 422 -36.95 -24.31 10.28
C ALA A 422 -37.99 -23.51 11.10
N PHE A 423 -38.54 -22.45 10.51
CA PHE A 423 -39.59 -21.63 11.11
C PHE A 423 -40.99 -22.26 11.00
N THR A 424 -41.19 -23.38 10.31
CA THR A 424 -42.53 -23.99 10.14
C THR A 424 -42.82 -25.02 11.22
N HIS A 425 -43.74 -24.69 12.13
CA HIS A 425 -44.23 -25.64 13.14
C HIS A 425 -45.14 -26.69 12.52
N ARG A 426 -45.13 -27.92 13.05
CA ARG A 426 -45.94 -29.06 12.53
C ARG A 426 -47.42 -28.75 12.33
N SER A 427 -48.02 -27.89 13.17
CA SER A 427 -49.43 -27.50 13.05
C SER A 427 -49.74 -26.66 11.79
N ALA A 428 -48.75 -25.99 11.18
CA ALA A 428 -48.95 -25.18 9.98
C ALA A 428 -49.18 -25.99 8.71
N LEU A 429 -48.80 -27.27 8.71
CA LEU A 429 -48.79 -28.13 7.52
C LEU A 429 -50.19 -28.57 7.07
N GLU A 430 -51.21 -28.42 7.93
CA GLU A 430 -52.62 -28.70 7.61
C GLU A 430 -53.41 -27.42 7.25
N SER A 431 -52.76 -26.23 7.24
CA SER A 431 -53.42 -24.94 7.01
C SER A 431 -53.66 -24.65 5.53
N SER A 432 -54.91 -24.33 5.18
CA SER A 432 -55.32 -23.99 3.81
C SER A 432 -54.68 -22.71 3.26
N SER A 433 -54.30 -21.77 4.14
CA SER A 433 -53.63 -20.51 3.77
C SER A 433 -52.15 -20.70 3.42
N PHE A 434 -51.44 -21.60 4.12
CA PHE A 434 -50.04 -21.94 3.83
C PHE A 434 -49.89 -22.69 2.50
N VAL A 435 -50.81 -23.62 2.21
CA VAL A 435 -50.81 -24.42 0.96
C VAL A 435 -50.93 -23.55 -0.31
N LYS A 436 -51.59 -22.39 -0.22
CA LYS A 436 -51.72 -21.45 -1.36
C LYS A 436 -50.50 -20.53 -1.56
N GLN A 437 -49.66 -20.33 -0.53
CA GLN A 437 -48.55 -19.36 -0.54
C GLN A 437 -47.16 -20.01 -0.51
N LYS A 438 -47.08 -21.34 -0.43
CA LYS A 438 -45.82 -22.09 -0.43
C LYS A 438 -45.06 -22.00 -1.77
N PRO A 439 -43.71 -22.01 -1.77
CA PRO A 439 -42.90 -22.12 -2.99
C PRO A 439 -43.19 -23.39 -3.78
N LYS A 440 -43.14 -23.32 -5.12
CA LYS A 440 -43.42 -24.48 -6.00
C LYS A 440 -42.48 -25.68 -5.77
N ASN A 441 -41.25 -25.45 -5.31
CA ASN A 441 -40.26 -26.50 -5.04
C ASN A 441 -40.35 -27.07 -3.62
N LEU A 442 -41.18 -26.48 -2.74
CA LEU A 442 -41.28 -26.89 -1.34
C LEU A 442 -41.91 -28.29 -1.19
N ASP A 443 -42.75 -28.73 -2.13
CA ASP A 443 -43.38 -30.06 -2.06
C ASP A 443 -42.37 -31.21 -2.17
N ASN A 444 -41.35 -31.06 -3.02
CA ASN A 444 -40.26 -32.03 -3.14
C ASN A 444 -39.42 -32.11 -1.85
N TYR A 445 -39.23 -30.98 -1.16
CA TYR A 445 -38.57 -30.95 0.14
C TYR A 445 -39.46 -31.50 1.26
N LEU A 446 -40.75 -31.17 1.28
CA LEU A 446 -41.69 -31.68 2.31
C LEU A 446 -41.90 -33.20 2.21
N GLU A 447 -41.87 -33.78 1.01
CA GLU A 447 -41.84 -35.24 0.81
C GLU A 447 -40.52 -35.86 1.29
N ALA A 448 -39.37 -35.24 1.01
CA ALA A 448 -38.08 -35.73 1.48
C ALA A 448 -37.92 -35.65 3.00
N PHE A 449 -38.56 -34.68 3.67
CA PHE A 449 -38.38 -34.41 5.10
C PHE A 449 -39.51 -34.91 6.02
N LYS A 450 -40.45 -35.73 5.53
CA LYS A 450 -41.53 -36.35 6.34
C LYS A 450 -42.34 -35.33 7.19
N LYS A 451 -42.73 -34.19 6.62
CA LYS A 451 -43.74 -33.26 7.18
C LYS A 451 -43.46 -32.68 8.59
N SER A 452 -42.23 -32.25 8.93
CA SER A 452 -41.96 -31.37 10.10
C SER A 452 -40.54 -30.77 10.05
N ASN A 453 -40.26 -29.78 10.91
CA ASN A 453 -38.90 -29.24 11.14
C ASN A 453 -38.02 -30.14 12.04
N GLU A 454 -38.55 -31.26 12.54
CA GLU A 454 -37.90 -32.17 13.51
C GLU A 454 -36.58 -32.78 12.96
N ARG A 455 -36.44 -32.90 11.63
CA ARG A 455 -35.18 -33.35 11.02
C ARG A 455 -34.08 -32.28 11.07
N LEU A 456 -34.46 -31.00 11.00
CA LEU A 456 -33.52 -29.89 11.15
C LEU A 456 -33.18 -29.68 12.62
N GLU A 457 -34.14 -29.88 13.53
CA GLU A 457 -33.92 -29.93 14.97
C GLU A 457 -32.87 -30.99 15.32
N PHE A 458 -33.07 -32.25 14.91
CA PHE A 458 -32.10 -33.32 15.14
C PHE A 458 -30.69 -32.99 14.62
N LEU A 459 -30.59 -32.38 13.44
CA LEU A 459 -29.32 -31.97 12.88
C LEU A 459 -28.70 -30.80 13.67
N GLY A 460 -29.53 -29.83 14.05
CA GLY A 460 -29.13 -28.67 14.83
C GLY A 460 -28.61 -29.02 16.20
N ASP A 461 -29.26 -29.94 16.91
CA ASP A 461 -28.83 -30.47 18.20
C ASP A 461 -27.43 -31.11 18.09
N ALA A 462 -27.25 -32.04 17.13
CA ALA A 462 -25.95 -32.68 16.91
C ALA A 462 -24.84 -31.67 16.52
N VAL A 463 -25.19 -30.65 15.73
CA VAL A 463 -24.26 -29.58 15.34
C VAL A 463 -23.92 -28.69 16.52
N LEU A 464 -24.91 -28.34 17.35
CA LEU A 464 -24.70 -27.57 18.57
C LEU A 464 -23.76 -28.32 19.52
N ASP A 465 -24.02 -29.60 19.74
CA ASP A 465 -23.20 -30.46 20.59
C ASP A 465 -21.77 -30.58 20.09
N LEU A 466 -21.59 -30.72 18.77
CA LEU A 466 -20.26 -30.76 18.15
C LEU A 466 -19.54 -29.42 18.27
N ILE A 467 -20.22 -28.30 18.01
CA ILE A 467 -19.63 -26.96 18.12
C ILE A 467 -19.21 -26.70 19.57
N VAL A 468 -20.08 -26.99 20.54
CA VAL A 468 -19.79 -26.79 21.94
C VAL A 468 -18.67 -27.73 22.40
N ALA A 469 -18.66 -29.00 21.97
CA ALA A 469 -17.57 -29.93 22.28
C ALA A 469 -16.24 -29.49 21.67
N ASP A 470 -16.23 -29.06 20.40
CA ASP A 470 -15.05 -28.54 19.70
C ASP A 470 -14.53 -27.26 20.37
N PHE A 471 -15.43 -26.35 20.73
CA PHE A 471 -15.10 -25.13 21.45
C PHE A 471 -14.52 -25.43 22.82
N LEU A 472 -15.16 -26.28 23.62
CA LEU A 472 -14.68 -26.64 24.95
C LEU A 472 -13.35 -27.40 24.88
N TYR A 473 -13.18 -28.33 23.94
CA TYR A 473 -11.93 -29.06 23.72
C TYR A 473 -10.77 -28.13 23.35
N LYS A 474 -11.02 -27.16 22.46
CA LYS A 474 -10.00 -26.18 22.03
C LYS A 474 -9.73 -25.10 23.08
N LYS A 475 -10.76 -24.67 23.80
CA LYS A 475 -10.67 -23.61 24.80
C LYS A 475 -10.11 -24.10 26.13
N PHE A 476 -10.40 -25.34 26.50
CA PHE A 476 -9.93 -25.97 27.72
C PHE A 476 -9.11 -27.24 27.42
N PRO A 477 -7.97 -27.12 26.71
CA PRO A 477 -7.16 -28.26 26.30
C PRO A 477 -6.57 -29.05 27.50
N ASP A 478 -6.52 -28.40 28.67
CA ASP A 478 -5.99 -28.96 29.92
C ASP A 478 -7.07 -29.66 30.77
N TYR A 479 -8.34 -29.62 30.37
CA TYR A 479 -9.43 -30.25 31.15
C TYR A 479 -9.61 -31.70 30.73
N GLU A 480 -9.65 -32.60 31.72
CA GLU A 480 -9.99 -33.99 31.48
C GLU A 480 -11.43 -34.13 30.95
N GLU A 481 -11.67 -35.21 30.20
CA GLU A 481 -12.94 -35.49 29.52
C GLU A 481 -14.17 -35.32 30.44
N GLY A 482 -14.07 -35.73 31.72
CA GLY A 482 -15.15 -35.59 32.69
C GLY A 482 -15.54 -34.15 33.00
N ASN A 483 -14.59 -33.21 33.01
CA ASN A 483 -14.84 -31.78 33.23
C ASN A 483 -15.38 -31.11 31.97
N LEU A 484 -14.85 -31.47 30.80
CA LEU A 484 -15.38 -31.03 29.50
C LEU A 484 -16.84 -31.49 29.31
N THR A 485 -17.16 -32.71 29.73
CA THR A 485 -18.52 -33.26 29.64
C THR A 485 -19.51 -32.50 30.52
N LYS A 486 -19.12 -32.13 31.75
CA LYS A 486 -19.96 -31.32 32.65
C LYS A 486 -20.22 -29.92 32.09
N LEU A 487 -19.20 -29.28 31.53
CA LEU A 487 -19.32 -27.97 30.87
C LEU A 487 -20.21 -28.04 29.62
N ARG A 488 -20.09 -29.10 28.82
CA ARG A 488 -20.94 -29.27 27.63
C ARG A 488 -22.42 -29.34 28.02
N SER A 489 -22.77 -30.19 28.98
CA SER A 489 -24.15 -30.40 29.42
C SER A 489 -24.83 -29.16 30.01
N SER A 490 -24.07 -28.23 30.60
CA SER A 490 -24.65 -26.98 31.13
C SER A 490 -25.02 -25.98 30.03
N ILE A 491 -24.38 -26.08 28.86
CA ILE A 491 -24.59 -25.20 27.71
C ILE A 491 -25.73 -25.71 26.81
N VAL A 492 -25.76 -27.02 26.53
CA VAL A 492 -26.68 -27.60 25.53
C VAL A 492 -28.02 -28.07 26.10
N ASN A 493 -28.25 -27.96 27.42
CA ASN A 493 -29.55 -28.36 27.97
C ASN A 493 -30.68 -27.45 27.49
N THR A 494 -31.89 -28.01 27.38
CA THR A 494 -33.11 -27.35 26.87
C THR A 494 -33.36 -25.96 27.48
N SER A 495 -33.12 -25.79 28.78
CA SER A 495 -33.36 -24.51 29.46
C SER A 495 -32.38 -23.40 29.06
N SER A 496 -31.14 -23.77 28.73
CA SER A 496 -30.12 -22.86 28.19
C SER A 496 -30.45 -22.51 26.74
N VAL A 497 -30.76 -23.52 25.91
CA VAL A 497 -31.07 -23.34 24.48
C VAL A 497 -32.32 -22.47 24.26
N ALA A 498 -33.37 -22.67 25.06
CA ALA A 498 -34.58 -21.86 25.00
C ALA A 498 -34.33 -20.36 25.27
N LYS A 499 -33.35 -20.02 26.11
CA LYS A 499 -32.98 -18.62 26.37
C LYS A 499 -32.34 -17.97 25.15
N TYR A 500 -31.55 -18.71 24.38
CA TYR A 500 -30.94 -18.22 23.14
C TYR A 500 -31.99 -17.96 22.05
N SER A 501 -32.98 -18.85 21.93
CA SER A 501 -34.12 -18.64 21.03
C SER A 501 -34.88 -17.33 21.34
N LYS A 502 -35.08 -17.02 22.63
CA LYS A 502 -35.73 -15.79 23.09
C LYS A 502 -34.89 -14.55 22.79
N SER A 503 -33.57 -14.59 23.00
CA SER A 503 -32.70 -13.42 22.75
C SER A 503 -32.62 -13.05 21.27
N LEU A 504 -32.78 -14.03 20.38
CA LEU A 504 -32.77 -13.86 18.92
C LEU A 504 -34.17 -13.62 18.32
N LYS A 505 -35.21 -13.49 19.15
CA LYS A 505 -36.60 -13.26 18.73
C LYS A 505 -37.12 -14.26 17.68
N LEU A 506 -36.61 -15.49 17.65
CA LEU A 506 -36.94 -16.47 16.60
C LEU A 506 -38.45 -16.78 16.55
N CYS A 507 -39.11 -16.69 17.69
CA CYS A 507 -40.55 -16.82 17.81
C CYS A 507 -41.36 -15.74 17.08
N GLU A 508 -40.76 -14.67 16.53
CA GLU A 508 -41.42 -13.64 15.71
C GLU A 508 -41.53 -14.00 14.23
N GLU A 509 -40.80 -15.01 13.72
CA GLU A 509 -41.03 -15.61 12.38
C GLU A 509 -41.46 -17.11 12.31
N LEU A 510 -41.52 -17.88 13.41
CA LEU A 510 -42.39 -19.08 13.59
C LEU A 510 -43.80 -19.05 12.90
N ILE A 511 -44.00 -19.96 11.95
CA ILE A 511 -45.22 -20.19 11.17
C ILE A 511 -46.05 -21.29 11.85
N VAL A 512 -47.33 -21.02 12.16
CA VAL A 512 -48.23 -21.94 12.89
C VAL A 512 -49.59 -22.10 12.20
N GLY A 513 -50.29 -23.22 12.46
CA GLY A 513 -51.62 -23.50 11.89
C GLY A 513 -52.76 -22.66 12.47
N GLU A 514 -53.87 -22.59 11.73
CA GLU A 514 -55.08 -21.86 12.11
C GLU A 514 -55.67 -22.40 13.44
N GLY A 515 -55.79 -21.54 14.45
CA GLY A 515 -56.34 -21.89 15.78
C GLY A 515 -55.31 -22.02 16.92
N LEU A 516 -54.00 -21.99 16.65
CA LEU A 516 -52.97 -21.89 17.68
C LEU A 516 -52.43 -20.46 17.83
N ASP A 517 -52.40 -19.95 19.07
CA ASP A 517 -51.74 -18.69 19.38
C ASP A 517 -50.24 -18.90 19.59
N ARG A 518 -49.48 -18.30 18.70
CA ARG A 518 -48.02 -18.22 18.73
C ARG A 518 -47.44 -17.71 20.05
N LYS A 519 -48.15 -16.80 20.73
CA LYS A 519 -47.75 -16.28 22.05
C LYS A 519 -47.85 -17.34 23.16
N VAL A 520 -48.67 -18.38 22.96
CA VAL A 520 -48.77 -19.51 23.89
C VAL A 520 -47.61 -20.48 23.69
N LEU A 521 -47.25 -20.76 22.42
CA LEU A 521 -46.11 -21.63 22.08
C LEU A 521 -44.77 -21.02 22.52
N ALA A 522 -44.62 -19.70 22.44
CA ALA A 522 -43.44 -18.98 22.91
C ALA A 522 -43.20 -19.05 24.44
N LYS A 523 -44.11 -19.69 25.22
CA LYS A 523 -43.92 -19.95 26.66
C LYS A 523 -43.31 -21.31 26.96
N SER A 524 -43.24 -22.22 25.99
CA SER A 524 -42.65 -23.55 26.17
C SER A 524 -41.15 -23.49 25.86
N ASP A 525 -40.32 -23.83 26.86
CA ASP A 525 -38.87 -23.89 26.66
C ASP A 525 -38.48 -25.02 25.69
N PHE A 526 -39.28 -26.10 25.60
CA PHE A 526 -39.08 -27.16 24.60
C PHE A 526 -39.24 -26.62 23.17
N VAL A 527 -40.39 -26.01 22.85
CA VAL A 527 -40.67 -25.49 21.49
C VAL A 527 -39.64 -24.44 21.05
N LEU A 528 -39.11 -23.67 22.01
CA LEU A 528 -38.08 -22.68 21.74
C LEU A 528 -36.69 -23.28 21.51
N ALA A 529 -36.35 -24.33 22.27
CA ALA A 529 -35.12 -25.09 22.04
C ALA A 529 -35.17 -25.76 20.65
N ASP A 530 -36.27 -26.45 20.35
CA ASP A 530 -36.48 -27.12 19.07
C ASP A 530 -36.40 -26.13 17.89
N LEU A 531 -36.99 -24.93 18.04
CA LEU A 531 -36.92 -23.87 17.03
C LEU A 531 -35.48 -23.36 16.83
N PHE A 532 -34.73 -23.19 17.91
CA PHE A 532 -33.34 -22.75 17.82
C PHE A 532 -32.48 -23.81 17.12
N GLU A 533 -32.62 -25.06 17.52
CA GLU A 533 -31.92 -26.20 16.91
C GLU A 533 -32.29 -26.32 15.44
N ALA A 534 -33.57 -26.24 15.07
CA ALA A 534 -33.98 -26.26 13.66
C ALA A 534 -33.37 -25.10 12.84
N VAL A 535 -33.29 -23.89 13.40
CA VAL A 535 -32.64 -22.75 12.75
C VAL A 535 -31.13 -22.97 12.64
N LEU A 536 -30.48 -23.50 13.67
CA LEU A 536 -29.05 -23.84 13.62
C LEU A 536 -28.77 -24.94 12.60
N GLY A 537 -29.65 -25.94 12.49
CA GLY A 537 -29.61 -26.96 11.45
C GLY A 537 -29.74 -26.36 10.05
N ALA A 538 -30.64 -25.38 9.85
CA ALA A 538 -30.75 -24.64 8.60
C ALA A 538 -29.49 -23.81 8.29
N VAL A 539 -28.92 -23.12 9.28
CA VAL A 539 -27.65 -22.39 9.14
C VAL A 539 -26.52 -23.35 8.77
N TYR A 540 -26.43 -24.50 9.43
CA TYR A 540 -25.43 -25.52 9.13
C TYR A 540 -25.56 -26.06 7.70
N LEU A 541 -26.78 -26.38 7.26
CA LEU A 541 -27.01 -26.87 5.91
C LEU A 541 -26.69 -25.81 4.84
N ASP A 542 -26.96 -24.54 5.12
CA ASP A 542 -26.84 -23.48 4.12
C ASP A 542 -25.45 -22.82 4.08
N ALA A 543 -24.86 -22.62 5.26
CA ALA A 543 -23.61 -21.90 5.44
C ALA A 543 -22.43 -22.81 5.83
N GLY A 544 -22.69 -24.06 6.22
CA GLY A 544 -21.69 -25.02 6.67
C GLY A 544 -21.31 -24.87 8.14
N TYR A 545 -20.55 -25.85 8.63
CA TYR A 545 -20.12 -25.93 10.04
C TYR A 545 -19.41 -24.66 10.53
N GLU A 546 -18.47 -24.11 9.77
CA GLU A 546 -17.67 -22.95 10.21
C GLU A 546 -18.52 -21.69 10.47
N PHE A 547 -19.56 -21.46 9.67
CA PHE A 547 -20.46 -20.33 9.89
C PHE A 547 -21.43 -20.61 11.04
N ALA A 548 -21.99 -21.82 11.12
CA ALA A 548 -22.79 -22.24 12.28
C ALA A 548 -22.01 -22.13 13.59
N LYS A 549 -20.73 -22.52 13.57
CA LYS A 549 -19.77 -22.38 14.66
C LYS A 549 -19.58 -20.92 15.04
N GLN A 550 -19.27 -20.03 14.10
CA GLN A 550 -19.14 -18.59 14.37
C GLN A 550 -20.43 -17.97 14.92
N PHE A 551 -21.59 -18.39 14.41
CA PHE A 551 -22.89 -17.93 14.90
C PHE A 551 -23.10 -18.33 16.36
N VAL A 552 -22.89 -19.60 16.72
CA VAL A 552 -23.00 -20.10 18.09
C VAL A 552 -21.93 -19.47 18.99
N GLU A 553 -20.67 -19.40 18.56
CA GLU A 553 -19.59 -18.81 19.35
C GLU A 553 -19.86 -17.34 19.69
N ASN A 554 -20.23 -16.53 18.69
CA ASN A 554 -20.43 -15.08 18.88
C ASN A 554 -21.74 -14.73 19.61
N LYS A 555 -22.83 -15.46 19.36
CA LYS A 555 -24.15 -15.13 19.92
C LYS A 555 -24.47 -15.88 21.21
N ILE A 556 -23.80 -17.02 21.46
CA ILE A 556 -24.07 -17.90 22.61
C ILE A 556 -22.87 -17.98 23.56
N LEU A 557 -21.70 -18.40 23.08
CA LEU A 557 -20.59 -18.80 23.95
C LEU A 557 -19.73 -17.64 24.46
N TYR A 558 -19.57 -16.57 23.67
CA TYR A 558 -18.75 -15.40 24.03
C TYR A 558 -19.32 -14.59 25.20
N HIS A 559 -20.61 -14.77 25.53
CA HIS A 559 -21.30 -14.05 26.59
C HIS A 559 -21.37 -14.83 27.92
N GLN A 560 -20.77 -16.02 28.04
CA GLN A 560 -20.77 -16.83 29.27
C GLN A 560 -19.41 -16.88 29.98
N ASN A 561 -19.42 -16.77 31.32
CA ASN A 561 -18.22 -16.87 32.15
C ASN A 561 -17.95 -18.33 32.56
N LEU A 562 -17.32 -19.08 31.64
CA LEU A 562 -17.11 -20.53 31.76
C LEU A 562 -16.02 -20.95 32.78
N ASN A 563 -15.12 -20.03 33.18
CA ASN A 563 -13.99 -20.32 34.07
C ASN A 563 -14.41 -20.55 35.54
N GLN A 564 -15.55 -19.98 35.96
CA GLN A 564 -16.05 -20.11 37.33
C GLN A 564 -16.57 -21.54 37.66
N LEU A 565 -16.62 -22.44 36.67
CA LEU A 565 -17.19 -23.79 36.79
C LEU A 565 -16.16 -24.91 37.02
N VAL A 566 -14.84 -24.68 36.94
CA VAL A 566 -13.81 -25.76 36.91
C VAL A 566 -12.54 -25.50 37.78
N GLU A 567 -12.59 -24.71 38.84
CA GLU A 567 -11.40 -24.44 39.68
C GLU A 567 -10.86 -25.62 40.53
N GLU A 568 -11.36 -26.86 40.43
CA GLU A 568 -11.09 -27.90 41.44
C GLU A 568 -9.99 -28.96 41.16
N ASP A 569 -9.32 -29.06 40.00
CA ASP A 569 -8.31 -30.15 39.84
C ASP A 569 -7.17 -29.90 38.83
N LYS A 570 -5.91 -29.73 39.29
CA LYS A 570 -4.69 -29.70 38.44
C LYS A 570 -3.57 -30.57 39.05
N ASN A 571 -2.87 -31.38 38.24
CA ASN A 571 -1.80 -32.29 38.66
C ASN A 571 -0.40 -31.68 38.48
N PHE A 572 0.10 -31.06 39.55
CA PHE A 572 1.36 -30.34 39.61
C PHE A 572 2.61 -31.22 39.76
N LYS A 573 2.51 -32.52 40.08
CA LYS A 573 3.72 -33.38 40.22
C LYS A 573 4.42 -33.62 38.89
N SER A 574 3.66 -33.89 37.83
CA SER A 574 4.20 -34.15 36.49
C SER A 574 4.81 -32.90 35.88
N ALA A 575 4.14 -31.76 36.05
CA ALA A 575 4.65 -30.46 35.59
C ALA A 575 6.00 -30.09 36.25
N LEU A 576 6.20 -30.43 37.53
CA LEU A 576 7.48 -30.17 38.20
C LEU A 576 8.61 -31.03 37.64
N LEU A 577 8.30 -32.24 37.20
CA LEU A 577 9.27 -33.16 36.62
C LEU A 577 9.80 -32.65 35.28
N GLU A 578 8.90 -32.20 34.41
CA GLU A 578 9.24 -31.62 33.10
C GLU A 578 10.05 -30.34 33.25
N VAL A 579 9.65 -29.48 34.19
CA VAL A 579 10.38 -28.26 34.55
C VAL A 579 11.80 -28.60 35.02
N SER A 580 11.97 -29.59 35.89
CA SER A 580 13.30 -30.04 36.32
C SER A 580 14.16 -30.55 35.17
N GLN A 581 13.60 -31.32 34.24
CA GLN A 581 14.34 -31.85 33.09
C GLN A 581 14.76 -30.75 32.12
N TYR A 582 13.85 -29.80 31.83
CA TYR A 582 14.11 -28.68 30.95
C TYR A 582 15.25 -27.79 31.45
N TYR A 583 15.32 -27.53 32.76
CA TYR A 583 16.44 -26.79 33.39
C TYR A 583 17.65 -27.64 33.79
N ARG A 584 17.65 -28.94 33.43
CA ARG A 584 18.69 -29.91 33.81
C ARG A 584 18.95 -29.99 35.32
N LEU A 585 17.91 -29.81 36.13
CA LEU A 585 17.92 -30.02 37.58
C LEU A 585 17.81 -31.51 37.91
N ASN A 586 18.20 -31.88 39.12
CA ASN A 586 18.03 -33.26 39.60
C ASN A 586 16.54 -33.62 39.70
N MET A 587 16.25 -34.91 39.59
CA MET A 587 14.88 -35.43 39.66
C MET A 587 14.21 -35.09 41.01
N PRO A 588 13.00 -34.51 41.01
CA PRO A 588 12.26 -34.20 42.22
C PRO A 588 11.78 -35.48 42.92
N SER A 589 12.02 -35.59 44.23
CA SER A 589 11.57 -36.69 45.09
C SER A 589 10.67 -36.15 46.21
N TYR A 590 9.62 -36.89 46.58
CA TYR A 590 8.64 -36.45 47.57
C TYR A 590 8.83 -37.23 48.87
N LEU A 591 8.84 -36.54 50.01
CA LEU A 591 9.06 -37.11 51.33
C LEU A 591 7.92 -36.72 52.26
N VAL A 592 7.24 -37.71 52.86
CA VAL A 592 6.26 -37.45 53.92
C VAL A 592 7.03 -36.99 55.16
N LEU A 593 6.74 -35.78 55.60
CA LEU A 593 7.38 -35.14 56.74
C LEU A 593 6.63 -35.47 58.04
N GLU A 594 5.30 -35.48 58.00
CA GLU A 594 4.43 -35.78 59.14
C GLU A 594 3.12 -36.47 58.70
N GLU A 595 2.60 -37.37 59.54
CA GLU A 595 1.30 -38.03 59.38
C GLU A 595 0.59 -38.11 60.73
N ASN A 596 -0.58 -37.46 60.86
CA ASN A 596 -1.32 -37.33 62.11
C ASN A 596 -2.81 -37.69 61.93
N GLY A 597 -3.42 -38.36 62.92
CA GLY A 597 -4.88 -38.58 63.02
C GLY A 597 -5.38 -40.04 62.85
N PRO A 598 -6.62 -40.34 63.29
CA PRO A 598 -7.22 -41.67 63.23
C PRO A 598 -7.56 -42.09 61.78
N SER A 599 -7.64 -43.40 61.52
CA SER A 599 -7.64 -44.01 60.17
C SER A 599 -8.66 -43.45 59.16
N HIS A 600 -9.77 -42.89 59.66
CA HIS A 600 -10.86 -42.34 58.84
C HIS A 600 -10.74 -40.82 58.62
N ASN A 601 -9.73 -40.16 59.19
CA ASN A 601 -9.49 -38.72 59.04
C ASN A 601 -8.00 -38.37 59.30
N LYS A 602 -7.11 -38.89 58.45
CA LYS A 602 -5.67 -38.64 58.50
C LYS A 602 -5.29 -37.36 57.76
N GLU A 603 -4.22 -36.71 58.20
CA GLU A 603 -3.62 -35.55 57.55
C GLU A 603 -2.12 -35.79 57.29
N PHE A 604 -1.66 -35.42 56.09
CA PHE A 604 -0.31 -35.64 55.59
C PHE A 604 0.37 -34.31 55.25
N VAL A 605 1.63 -34.16 55.67
CA VAL A 605 2.51 -33.06 55.27
C VAL A 605 3.64 -33.63 54.42
N VAL A 606 3.83 -33.13 53.20
CA VAL A 606 4.79 -33.68 52.23
C VAL A 606 5.68 -32.58 51.67
N GLY A 607 7.00 -32.81 51.66
CA GLY A 607 7.99 -31.93 51.03
C GLY A 607 8.52 -32.52 49.72
N VAL A 608 8.77 -31.68 48.71
CA VAL A 608 9.44 -32.07 47.47
C VAL A 608 10.89 -31.60 47.45
N LYS A 609 11.81 -32.55 47.26
CA LYS A 609 13.25 -32.43 47.41
C LYS A 609 13.95 -32.54 46.06
N ILE A 610 14.82 -31.58 45.76
CA ILE A 610 15.70 -31.57 44.57
C ILE A 610 17.13 -31.28 45.05
N LYS A 611 18.09 -32.15 44.69
CA LYS A 611 19.54 -32.02 45.01
C LYS A 611 19.81 -31.67 46.48
N ASP A 612 19.20 -32.47 47.36
CA ASP A 612 19.30 -32.40 48.82
C ASP A 612 18.56 -31.30 49.59
N LYS A 613 17.83 -30.41 48.92
CA LYS A 613 17.00 -29.39 49.57
C LYS A 613 15.51 -29.56 49.26
N ILE A 614 14.66 -29.30 50.24
CA ILE A 614 13.20 -29.25 50.05
C ILE A 614 12.85 -27.89 49.42
N ILE A 615 12.30 -27.92 48.21
CA ILE A 615 11.99 -26.73 47.39
C ILE A 615 10.56 -26.24 47.64
N GLY A 616 9.63 -27.16 47.91
CA GLY A 616 8.22 -26.87 48.23
C GLY A 616 7.64 -27.86 49.24
N ILE A 617 6.65 -27.42 50.04
CA ILE A 617 5.96 -28.24 51.04
C ILE A 617 4.44 -28.05 50.86
N GLY A 618 3.69 -29.14 50.95
CA GLY A 618 2.23 -29.16 50.82
C GLY A 618 1.57 -30.02 51.90
N ARG A 619 0.30 -29.72 52.19
CA ARG A 619 -0.52 -30.42 53.20
C ARG A 619 -1.83 -30.90 52.59
N GLY A 620 -2.33 -32.04 53.03
CA GLY A 620 -3.56 -32.60 52.51
C GLY A 620 -4.09 -33.77 53.32
N ARG A 621 -5.40 -34.04 53.18
CA ARG A 621 -6.06 -35.18 53.85
C ARG A 621 -5.65 -36.52 53.26
N THR A 622 -5.15 -36.51 52.02
CA THR A 622 -4.50 -37.65 51.41
C THR A 622 -3.05 -37.29 51.08
N LYS A 623 -2.18 -38.30 51.09
CA LYS A 623 -0.78 -38.13 50.69
C LYS A 623 -0.65 -37.58 49.26
N LYS A 624 -1.57 -37.98 48.36
CA LYS A 624 -1.58 -37.50 46.97
C LYS A 624 -1.84 -36.00 46.90
N ASP A 625 -2.81 -35.49 47.65
CA ASP A 625 -3.14 -34.05 47.64
C ASP A 625 -2.01 -33.21 48.23
N ALA A 626 -1.42 -33.68 49.32
CA ALA A 626 -0.26 -33.03 49.94
C ALA A 626 0.93 -32.96 48.97
N GLU A 627 1.17 -34.02 48.19
CA GLU A 627 2.21 -34.06 47.15
C GLU A 627 1.92 -33.13 45.97
N GLN A 628 0.68 -33.05 45.51
CA GLN A 628 0.28 -32.12 44.44
C GLN A 628 0.49 -30.67 44.86
N GLN A 629 0.11 -30.34 46.09
CA GLN A 629 0.31 -29.01 46.62
C GLN A 629 1.79 -28.67 46.79
N ALA A 630 2.61 -29.61 47.28
CA ALA A 630 4.06 -29.44 47.39
C ALA A 630 4.74 -29.21 46.03
N ALA A 631 4.27 -29.91 45.00
CA ALA A 631 4.78 -29.80 43.64
C ALA A 631 4.45 -28.44 43.00
N LYS A 632 3.21 -27.96 43.19
CA LYS A 632 2.76 -26.64 42.74
C LYS A 632 3.67 -25.54 43.24
N TYR A 633 3.96 -25.55 44.54
CA TYR A 633 4.84 -24.57 45.16
C TYR A 633 6.29 -24.65 44.68
N ALA A 634 6.77 -25.83 44.30
CA ALA A 634 8.12 -25.98 43.78
C ALA A 634 8.27 -25.50 42.32
N ILE A 635 7.25 -25.69 41.47
CA ILE A 635 7.27 -25.20 40.07
C ILE A 635 7.36 -23.68 40.06
N GLN A 636 6.57 -23.02 40.90
CA GLN A 636 6.54 -21.56 40.99
C GLN A 636 7.90 -20.96 41.39
N LYS A 637 8.79 -21.75 42.01
CA LYS A 637 10.14 -21.34 42.36
C LYS A 637 11.19 -21.59 41.26
N ILE A 638 10.88 -22.27 40.16
CA ILE A 638 11.82 -22.63 39.07
C ILE A 638 11.38 -21.92 37.75
N LYS A 639 12.20 -21.03 37.15
CA LYS A 639 11.82 -20.15 35.99
C LYS A 639 12.70 -20.29 34.70
N PRO A 640 12.16 -20.01 33.48
CA PRO A 640 12.90 -19.99 32.19
C PRO A 640 13.90 -18.87 31.98
N ASN A 641 14.91 -19.12 31.13
CA ASN A 641 15.86 -18.12 30.66
C ASN A 641 15.20 -17.19 29.63
N VAL A 642 14.53 -16.16 30.15
CA VAL A 642 14.00 -15.02 29.38
C VAL A 642 15.14 -14.03 29.11
N GLY A 643 15.15 -13.42 27.91
CA GLY A 643 16.00 -12.27 27.55
C GLY A 643 16.09 -11.23 28.66
N TYR A 644 14.94 -10.68 28.98
CA TYR A 644 14.66 -9.77 30.09
C TYR A 644 13.20 -10.01 30.49
N THR A 645 12.92 -10.22 31.77
CA THR A 645 11.53 -10.30 32.26
C THR A 645 11.14 -8.92 32.73
N LEU A 646 10.05 -8.34 32.19
CA LEU A 646 9.51 -7.08 32.71
C LEU A 646 9.26 -7.22 34.23
N PRO A 647 9.53 -6.19 35.04
CA PRO A 647 9.22 -6.23 36.46
C PRO A 647 7.73 -6.58 36.65
N LYS A 648 7.43 -7.46 37.60
CA LYS A 648 6.04 -7.76 37.95
C LYS A 648 5.38 -6.46 38.42
N LEU A 649 4.32 -6.04 37.74
CA LEU A 649 3.47 -4.94 38.19
C LEU A 649 2.58 -5.47 39.33
N SER A 650 3.09 -5.42 40.56
CA SER A 650 2.44 -5.92 41.80
C SER A 650 2.14 -7.43 41.85
N ASP A 651 1.86 -7.95 43.06
CA ASP A 651 1.46 -9.34 43.27
C ASP A 651 -0.03 -9.60 42.94
N GLU A 652 -0.82 -8.55 42.70
CA GLU A 652 -2.28 -8.61 42.50
C GLU A 652 -2.72 -8.57 41.02
N GLU A 653 -1.88 -8.13 40.07
CA GLU A 653 -2.21 -8.10 38.63
C GLU A 653 -1.51 -9.21 37.83
N ASN A 654 -1.68 -10.47 38.26
CA ASN A 654 -1.50 -11.58 37.32
C ASN A 654 -2.72 -11.58 36.39
N GLU A 655 -2.47 -11.28 35.11
CA GLU A 655 -3.40 -11.31 33.98
C GLU A 655 -4.20 -10.02 33.70
N VAL A 656 -3.52 -8.98 33.20
CA VAL A 656 -4.14 -8.19 32.13
C VAL A 656 -4.15 -9.04 30.87
N THR A 657 -5.04 -10.03 30.80
CA THR A 657 -5.39 -10.69 29.55
C THR A 657 -6.13 -9.64 28.74
N LEU A 658 -5.42 -8.98 27.81
CA LEU A 658 -6.08 -8.23 26.75
C LEU A 658 -6.95 -9.24 26.00
N ASN A 659 -8.24 -9.28 26.32
CA ASN A 659 -9.26 -10.11 25.67
C ASN A 659 -9.53 -9.57 24.27
N LEU A 660 -8.52 -9.62 23.40
CA LEU A 660 -8.66 -9.34 21.98
C LEU A 660 -9.56 -10.44 21.39
N PRO A 661 -10.59 -10.07 20.60
CA PRO A 661 -11.34 -11.02 19.78
C PRO A 661 -10.39 -11.97 19.05
N GLU A 662 -10.69 -13.27 19.03
CA GLU A 662 -9.79 -14.31 18.52
C GLU A 662 -9.38 -14.06 17.05
N ASN A 663 -10.27 -13.44 16.25
CA ASN A 663 -9.98 -13.04 14.87
C ASN A 663 -8.92 -11.92 14.76
N LEU A 664 -8.67 -11.17 15.84
CA LEU A 664 -7.61 -10.16 15.95
C LEU A 664 -6.34 -10.69 16.63
N GLN A 665 -6.41 -11.87 17.26
CA GLN A 665 -5.25 -12.49 17.88
C GLN A 665 -4.31 -13.05 16.82
N ARG A 666 -3.01 -12.80 17.00
CA ARG A 666 -1.98 -13.26 16.08
C ARG A 666 -1.84 -14.79 16.16
N LYS A 667 -2.37 -15.51 15.18
CA LYS A 667 -2.38 -16.99 15.13
C LYS A 667 -0.99 -17.65 14.99
N LYS A 668 0.03 -16.89 14.55
CA LYS A 668 1.42 -17.37 14.41
C LYS A 668 2.35 -16.40 15.10
N HIS A 669 3.19 -16.89 16.00
CA HIS A 669 4.21 -16.06 16.67
C HIS A 669 5.03 -15.26 15.66
N ALA A 670 5.42 -14.05 16.07
CA ALA A 670 6.42 -13.29 15.35
C ALA A 670 7.73 -14.07 15.38
N ARG A 671 8.37 -14.23 14.22
CA ARG A 671 9.71 -14.84 14.12
C ARG A 671 10.77 -13.83 14.58
N LEU A 672 10.71 -13.44 15.85
CA LEU A 672 11.67 -12.58 16.51
C LEU A 672 12.81 -13.43 17.08
N PRO A 673 14.03 -12.88 17.21
CA PRO A 673 15.11 -13.59 17.89
C PRO A 673 14.80 -13.73 19.39
N GLU A 674 14.93 -14.96 19.92
CA GLU A 674 14.73 -15.28 21.34
C GLU A 674 16.09 -15.61 21.98
N MET A 675 16.74 -14.61 22.57
CA MET A 675 18.09 -14.74 23.13
C MET A 675 18.17 -14.09 24.51
N SER A 676 19.06 -14.59 25.38
CA SER A 676 19.32 -13.93 26.65
C SER A 676 20.00 -12.57 26.45
N GLU A 677 19.82 -11.63 27.38
CA GLU A 677 20.38 -10.28 27.30
C GLU A 677 21.89 -10.28 26.99
N ASN A 678 22.67 -11.18 27.60
CA ASN A 678 24.10 -11.28 27.34
C ASN A 678 24.44 -11.64 25.87
N TYR A 679 23.61 -12.43 25.17
CA TYR A 679 23.82 -12.74 23.75
C TYR A 679 23.42 -11.57 22.86
N ILE A 680 22.32 -10.88 23.19
CA ILE A 680 21.90 -9.65 22.50
C ILE A 680 23.01 -8.60 22.60
N MET A 681 23.56 -8.40 23.80
CA MET A 681 24.68 -7.47 24.01
C MET A 681 25.91 -7.87 23.20
N ARG A 682 26.31 -9.15 23.21
CA ARG A 682 27.44 -9.62 22.40
C ARG A 682 27.22 -9.41 20.90
N HIS A 683 25.98 -9.59 20.42
CA HIS A 683 25.64 -9.38 19.02
C HIS A 683 25.82 -7.91 18.61
N PHE A 684 25.22 -6.97 19.34
CA PHE A 684 25.32 -5.55 19.00
C PHE A 684 26.71 -4.97 19.24
N VAL A 685 27.45 -5.42 20.26
CA VAL A 685 28.87 -5.05 20.46
C VAL A 685 29.75 -5.57 19.33
N LYS A 686 29.50 -6.79 18.83
CA LYS A 686 30.21 -7.31 17.65
C LYS A 686 29.92 -6.44 16.42
N LEU A 687 28.66 -6.09 16.17
CA LEU A 687 28.31 -5.22 15.04
C LEU A 687 28.93 -3.82 15.17
N SER A 688 28.96 -3.24 16.37
CA SER A 688 29.55 -1.91 16.58
C SER A 688 31.06 -1.91 16.33
N THR A 689 31.77 -2.96 16.77
CA THR A 689 33.22 -3.09 16.54
C THR A 689 33.60 -3.35 15.07
N MET A 690 32.68 -3.88 14.27
CA MET A 690 32.84 -4.01 12.82
C MET A 690 32.62 -2.68 12.07
N ASN A 691 32.00 -1.68 12.69
CA ASN A 691 31.71 -0.40 12.06
C ASN A 691 32.84 0.63 12.30
N TYR A 692 32.89 1.65 11.45
CA TYR A 692 33.69 2.86 11.70
C TYR A 692 32.75 3.99 12.15
N HIS A 693 33.17 4.79 13.13
CA HIS A 693 32.33 5.83 13.73
C HIS A 693 33.18 6.98 14.28
N ILE A 694 32.58 8.15 14.52
CA ILE A 694 33.28 9.37 14.98
C ILE A 694 34.04 9.13 16.29
N ASP A 695 33.48 8.36 17.24
CA ASP A 695 34.21 8.04 18.49
C ASP A 695 35.46 7.14 18.27
N LYS A 696 35.65 6.57 17.07
CA LYS A 696 36.81 5.72 16.72
C LYS A 696 37.95 6.52 16.07
N GLY A 697 37.61 7.56 15.32
CA GLY A 697 38.58 8.38 14.59
C GLY A 697 37.93 9.26 13.52
N MET A 698 38.77 10.00 12.81
CA MET A 698 38.36 11.01 11.84
C MET A 698 37.41 10.46 10.76
N TYR A 699 36.36 11.23 10.48
CA TYR A 699 35.33 10.87 9.52
C TYR A 699 35.11 12.01 8.50
N PRO A 700 36.02 12.21 7.53
CA PRO A 700 36.14 13.46 6.76
C PRO A 700 35.12 13.61 5.61
N LEU A 701 33.86 13.27 5.84
CA LEU A 701 32.81 13.38 4.82
C LEU A 701 32.43 14.86 4.58
N GLY A 702 32.78 15.37 3.39
CA GLY A 702 32.28 16.63 2.87
C GLY A 702 30.76 16.73 2.87
N SER A 703 30.24 17.90 3.22
CA SER A 703 28.82 18.22 3.38
C SER A 703 28.11 17.44 4.49
N CYS A 704 28.83 16.79 5.42
CA CYS A 704 28.24 15.99 6.49
C CYS A 704 28.54 16.51 7.89
N THR A 705 29.59 17.31 8.08
CA THR A 705 30.02 17.83 9.39
C THR A 705 30.06 16.75 10.46
N MET A 706 30.93 15.76 10.27
CA MET A 706 31.10 14.63 11.19
C MET A 706 31.86 15.01 12.47
N LYS A 707 31.41 16.08 13.13
CA LYS A 707 32.00 16.59 14.37
C LYS A 707 31.71 15.67 15.55
N TYR A 708 32.47 15.84 16.63
CA TYR A 708 32.19 15.18 17.90
C TYR A 708 30.74 15.41 18.37
N ASN A 709 30.08 14.34 18.82
CA ASN A 709 28.77 14.40 19.47
C ASN A 709 28.96 14.38 21.00
N PRO A 710 28.84 15.52 21.70
CA PRO A 710 29.15 15.60 23.11
C PRO A 710 28.27 14.67 23.94
N LYS A 711 28.89 13.83 24.77
CA LYS A 711 28.15 12.95 25.69
C LYS A 711 27.31 13.73 26.71
N SER A 712 27.65 14.99 26.98
CA SER A 712 26.81 15.92 27.75
C SER A 712 25.45 16.18 27.07
N CYS A 713 25.41 16.31 25.74
CA CYS A 713 24.18 16.50 24.98
C CYS A 713 23.32 15.23 24.98
N GLU A 714 23.95 14.05 24.88
CA GLU A 714 23.26 12.76 25.05
C GLU A 714 22.63 12.64 26.45
N ALA A 715 23.41 12.98 27.49
CA ALA A 715 22.92 12.98 28.87
C ALA A 715 21.76 13.96 29.09
N ALA A 716 21.79 15.14 28.45
CA ALA A 716 20.69 16.11 28.50
C ALA A 716 19.40 15.54 27.89
N ALA A 717 19.49 14.90 26.72
CA ALA A 717 18.32 14.27 26.08
C ALA A 717 17.82 13.02 26.83
N ALA A 718 18.66 12.38 27.64
CA ALA A 718 18.32 11.21 28.44
C ALA A 718 17.74 11.53 29.83
N GLN A 719 17.44 12.80 30.14
CA GLN A 719 16.78 13.16 31.40
C GLN A 719 15.36 12.57 31.47
N ASP A 720 14.97 12.05 32.64
CA ASP A 720 13.67 11.41 32.85
C ASP A 720 12.48 12.30 32.48
N GLY A 721 12.60 13.60 32.74
CA GLY A 721 11.59 14.61 32.41
C GLY A 721 11.42 14.88 30.90
N PHE A 722 12.32 14.36 30.05
CA PHE A 722 12.21 14.43 28.60
C PHE A 722 11.94 13.06 27.96
N LEU A 723 12.52 11.99 28.50
CA LEU A 723 12.32 10.62 27.99
C LEU A 723 10.88 10.11 28.18
N ASN A 724 10.22 10.50 29.27
CA ASN A 724 8.91 9.98 29.63
C ASN A 724 7.75 10.91 29.25
N LEU A 725 7.99 11.88 28.35
CA LEU A 725 6.95 12.78 27.86
C LEU A 725 6.11 12.12 26.77
N HIS A 726 4.79 12.26 26.88
CA HIS A 726 3.88 11.91 25.80
C HIS A 726 3.60 13.16 24.95
N PRO A 727 3.68 13.12 23.61
CA PRO A 727 3.52 14.31 22.75
C PRO A 727 2.10 14.91 22.75
N LEU A 728 1.11 14.18 23.26
CA LEU A 728 -0.28 14.65 23.45
C LEU A 728 -0.65 14.91 24.93
N GLN A 729 0.34 14.95 25.82
CA GLN A 729 0.09 15.34 27.21
C GLN A 729 -0.40 16.80 27.26
N ASP A 730 -1.19 17.15 28.29
CA ASP A 730 -1.71 18.51 28.46
C ASP A 730 -0.55 19.52 28.48
N GLU A 731 -0.73 20.65 27.81
CA GLU A 731 0.28 21.72 27.68
C GLU A 731 0.79 22.18 29.05
N GLN A 732 -0.05 22.15 30.09
CA GLN A 732 0.30 22.56 31.46
C GLN A 732 1.38 21.66 32.08
N ASP A 733 1.42 20.39 31.72
CA ASP A 733 2.37 19.41 32.29
C ASP A 733 3.68 19.32 31.51
N ILE A 734 3.75 19.92 30.32
CA ILE A 734 4.91 19.86 29.42
C ILE A 734 5.56 21.23 29.18
N GLN A 735 5.31 22.20 30.07
CA GLN A 735 5.84 23.56 29.95
C GLN A 735 7.36 23.62 29.79
N GLY A 736 8.11 22.71 30.42
CA GLY A 736 9.56 22.62 30.24
C GLY A 736 9.99 22.28 28.81
N ALA A 737 9.27 21.36 28.15
CA ALA A 737 9.53 20.98 26.77
C ALA A 737 9.14 22.11 25.80
N LEU A 738 7.97 22.73 26.00
CA LEU A 738 7.51 23.85 25.17
C LEU A 738 8.43 25.07 25.31
N HIS A 739 8.91 25.36 26.53
CA HIS A 739 9.89 26.41 26.77
C HIS A 739 11.19 26.15 26.02
N LEU A 740 11.74 24.94 26.14
CA LEU A 740 12.99 24.57 25.45
C LEU A 740 12.85 24.72 23.93
N MET A 741 11.75 24.25 23.36
CA MET A 741 11.49 24.38 21.92
C MET A 741 11.29 25.83 21.50
N TYR A 742 10.59 26.63 22.31
CA TYR A 742 10.46 28.07 22.07
C TYR A 742 11.83 28.74 22.05
N ASP A 743 12.65 28.55 23.08
CA ASP A 743 13.98 29.15 23.18
C ASP A 743 14.90 28.68 22.05
N LEU A 744 14.89 27.38 21.72
CA LEU A 744 15.65 26.85 20.59
C LEU A 744 15.23 27.54 19.29
N SER A 745 13.93 27.74 19.04
CA SER A 745 13.48 28.46 17.84
C SER A 745 14.01 29.90 17.81
N LYS A 746 14.09 30.57 18.97
CA LYS A 746 14.64 31.93 19.08
C LYS A 746 16.15 31.98 18.90
N TYR A 747 16.88 31.03 19.47
CA TYR A 747 18.33 30.94 19.26
C TYR A 747 18.69 30.65 17.81
N LEU A 748 17.95 29.75 17.16
CA LEU A 748 18.16 29.48 15.73
C LEU A 748 17.77 30.68 14.86
N ALA A 749 16.73 31.42 15.23
CA ALA A 749 16.37 32.67 14.56
C ALA A 749 17.52 33.70 14.67
N GLU A 750 18.09 33.89 15.87
CA GLU A 750 19.23 34.77 16.09
C GLU A 750 20.48 34.32 15.33
N ILE A 751 20.82 33.02 15.38
CA ILE A 751 21.98 32.44 14.68
C ILE A 751 21.87 32.62 13.16
N THR A 752 20.66 32.51 12.63
CA THR A 752 20.42 32.63 11.18
C THR A 752 20.13 34.07 10.73
N GLY A 753 19.77 34.97 11.64
CA GLY A 753 19.30 36.33 11.33
C GLY A 753 17.91 36.37 10.69
N LEU A 754 17.12 35.29 10.80
CA LEU A 754 15.78 35.18 10.23
C LEU A 754 14.70 35.46 11.30
N ASP A 755 13.52 35.89 10.87
CA ASP A 755 12.47 36.40 11.78
C ASP A 755 11.80 35.31 12.63
N GLU A 756 11.49 34.16 12.03
CA GLU A 756 10.82 33.04 12.70
C GLU A 756 11.42 31.70 12.27
N VAL A 757 11.47 30.72 13.19
CA VAL A 757 11.94 29.36 12.93
C VAL A 757 10.89 28.35 13.37
N THR A 758 10.62 27.35 12.53
CA THR A 758 9.87 26.15 12.91
C THR A 758 10.81 24.96 13.12
N LEU A 759 10.47 24.12 14.10
CA LEU A 759 11.26 22.95 14.50
C LEU A 759 10.67 21.62 14.01
N GLN A 760 9.51 21.64 13.35
CA GLN A 760 8.79 20.43 12.94
C GLN A 760 9.55 19.52 11.96
N PRO A 761 10.26 20.02 10.93
CA PRO A 761 10.79 19.13 9.91
C PRO A 761 11.83 18.15 10.46
N LEU A 762 11.71 16.90 10.03
CA LEU A 762 12.46 15.78 10.61
C LEU A 762 13.89 15.62 10.07
N ALA A 763 14.24 16.32 8.97
CA ALA A 763 15.54 16.27 8.30
C ALA A 763 15.70 17.46 7.36
N GLY A 764 16.93 17.71 6.86
CA GLY A 764 17.21 18.83 5.96
C GLY A 764 16.34 18.84 4.70
N ALA A 765 16.28 17.72 3.97
CA ALA A 765 15.41 17.57 2.79
C ALA A 765 13.91 17.76 3.11
N HIS A 766 13.47 17.42 4.32
CA HIS A 766 12.10 17.69 4.77
C HIS A 766 11.87 19.19 5.00
N GLY A 767 12.89 19.89 5.50
CA GLY A 767 12.92 21.36 5.60
C GLY A 767 12.99 22.06 4.24
N GLU A 768 13.70 21.51 3.26
CA GLU A 768 13.65 21.97 1.87
C GLU A 768 12.23 21.92 1.31
N LEU A 769 11.58 20.76 1.40
CA LEU A 769 10.21 20.58 0.91
C LEU A 769 9.24 21.56 1.59
N LEU A 770 9.34 21.73 2.91
CA LEU A 770 8.58 22.73 3.65
C LEU A 770 8.83 24.16 3.11
N GLY A 771 10.09 24.54 2.91
CA GLY A 771 10.43 25.85 2.36
C GLY A 771 9.85 26.07 0.97
N ILE A 772 9.85 25.04 0.11
CA ILE A 772 9.22 25.10 -1.22
C ILE A 772 7.70 25.28 -1.12
N PHE A 773 7.03 24.57 -0.21
CA PHE A 773 5.59 24.77 0.02
C PHE A 773 5.26 26.18 0.53
N MET A 774 6.06 26.73 1.43
CA MET A 774 5.86 28.12 1.89
C MET A 774 6.11 29.14 0.77
N ILE A 775 7.16 28.96 -0.04
CA ILE A 775 7.43 29.76 -1.25
C ILE A 775 6.21 29.74 -2.19
N ARG A 776 5.64 28.55 -2.39
CA ARG A 776 4.45 28.37 -3.21
C ARG A 776 3.25 29.11 -2.65
N SER A 777 2.91 28.92 -1.37
CA SER A 777 1.78 29.61 -0.76
C SER A 777 1.94 31.14 -0.77
N TYR A 778 3.16 31.64 -0.57
CA TYR A 778 3.48 33.07 -0.71
C TYR A 778 3.15 33.60 -2.11
N HIS A 779 3.63 32.91 -3.14
CA HIS A 779 3.42 33.34 -4.52
C HIS A 779 2.00 33.11 -5.02
N GLU A 780 1.35 32.01 -4.64
CA GLU A 780 -0.04 31.74 -4.99
C GLU A 780 -0.98 32.79 -4.40
N LYS A 781 -0.74 33.21 -3.15
CA LYS A 781 -1.52 34.30 -2.53
C LYS A 781 -1.36 35.64 -3.28
N LYS A 782 -0.19 35.91 -3.85
CA LYS A 782 0.12 37.21 -4.48
C LYS A 782 -0.14 37.24 -5.99
N TYR A 783 0.08 36.13 -6.68
CA TYR A 783 0.12 36.04 -8.14
C TYR A 783 -0.65 34.83 -8.72
N GLY A 784 -1.33 34.04 -7.88
CA GLY A 784 -1.88 32.75 -8.30
C GLY A 784 -0.78 31.80 -8.81
N THR A 785 -1.06 31.00 -9.83
CA THR A 785 -0.13 29.97 -10.34
C THR A 785 0.89 30.52 -11.35
N ALA A 786 1.19 31.82 -11.31
CA ALA A 786 2.07 32.46 -12.29
C ALA A 786 3.55 32.07 -12.14
N LYS A 787 3.98 31.80 -10.90
CA LYS A 787 5.34 31.35 -10.57
C LYS A 787 5.45 29.83 -10.78
N LYS A 788 6.34 29.37 -11.66
CA LYS A 788 6.44 27.97 -12.10
C LYS A 788 7.86 27.42 -12.12
N THR A 789 8.86 28.27 -11.95
CA THR A 789 10.26 27.90 -12.10
C THR A 789 11.06 28.13 -10.83
N ILE A 790 11.91 27.18 -10.44
CA ILE A 790 12.93 27.34 -9.41
C ILE A 790 14.30 27.23 -10.07
N LEU A 791 15.17 28.18 -9.73
CA LEU A 791 16.56 28.18 -10.15
C LEU A 791 17.41 27.42 -9.11
N THR A 792 18.34 26.57 -9.55
CA THR A 792 19.34 25.92 -8.69
C THR A 792 20.73 26.08 -9.29
N VAL A 793 21.79 26.01 -8.48
CA VAL A 793 23.18 26.02 -9.01
C VAL A 793 23.61 24.62 -9.45
N ASP A 794 24.45 24.48 -10.47
CA ASP A 794 24.98 23.20 -10.96
C ASP A 794 25.78 22.40 -9.92
N SER A 795 26.30 23.06 -8.90
CA SER A 795 26.99 22.47 -7.76
C SER A 795 26.05 22.02 -6.64
N SER A 796 24.75 22.32 -6.72
CA SER A 796 23.80 22.05 -5.62
C SER A 796 23.68 20.57 -5.25
N HIS A 797 23.33 20.31 -3.99
CA HIS A 797 23.01 18.97 -3.53
C HIS A 797 21.78 18.43 -4.27
N GLY A 798 21.75 17.11 -4.52
CA GLY A 798 20.68 16.48 -5.30
C GLY A 798 19.28 16.57 -4.67
N THR A 799 19.18 16.90 -3.38
CA THR A 799 17.91 17.13 -2.69
C THR A 799 17.22 18.40 -3.18
N ASN A 800 17.97 19.47 -3.47
CA ASN A 800 17.40 20.76 -3.90
C ASN A 800 16.49 20.62 -5.13
N PRO A 801 16.95 20.07 -6.28
CA PRO A 801 16.07 19.88 -7.43
C PRO A 801 14.97 18.86 -7.15
N ALA A 802 15.21 17.82 -6.35
CA ALA A 802 14.19 16.82 -6.02
C ALA A 802 13.03 17.43 -5.20
N SER A 803 13.34 18.21 -4.16
CA SER A 803 12.39 18.93 -3.31
C SER A 803 11.57 19.93 -4.11
N ALA A 804 12.20 20.66 -5.03
CA ALA A 804 11.51 21.62 -5.88
C ALA A 804 10.58 20.95 -6.92
N VAL A 805 10.98 19.80 -7.50
CA VAL A 805 10.09 18.98 -8.36
C VAL A 805 8.92 18.42 -7.56
N MET A 806 9.14 17.91 -6.35
CA MET A 806 8.07 17.47 -5.45
C MET A 806 7.10 18.61 -5.10
N GLY A 807 7.60 19.84 -5.04
CA GLY A 807 6.79 21.05 -4.87
C GLY A 807 5.95 21.46 -6.10
N GLY A 808 6.13 20.80 -7.24
CA GLY A 808 5.44 21.08 -8.50
C GLY A 808 6.10 22.15 -9.38
N TYR A 809 7.38 22.48 -9.13
CA TYR A 809 8.13 23.47 -9.91
C TYR A 809 8.98 22.83 -11.01
N GLN A 810 9.22 23.60 -12.08
CA GLN A 810 10.23 23.30 -13.09
C GLN A 810 11.61 23.77 -12.60
N ILE A 811 12.66 23.00 -12.89
CA ILE A 811 14.02 23.33 -12.47
C ILE A 811 14.81 23.88 -13.65
N VAL A 812 15.48 25.00 -13.42
CA VAL A 812 16.46 25.56 -14.35
C VAL A 812 17.79 25.74 -13.62
N THR A 813 18.83 25.08 -14.12
CA THR A 813 20.16 25.13 -13.52
C THR A 813 20.92 26.39 -13.94
N VAL A 814 21.48 27.12 -12.99
CA VAL A 814 22.43 28.23 -13.14
C VAL A 814 23.84 27.68 -13.02
N LYS A 815 24.74 28.10 -13.90
CA LYS A 815 26.13 27.63 -13.95
C LYS A 815 26.97 28.24 -12.83
N SER A 816 28.02 27.53 -12.45
CA SER A 816 29.14 28.10 -11.72
C SER A 816 30.12 28.80 -12.69
N ASP A 817 30.76 29.87 -12.24
CA ASP A 817 31.82 30.57 -12.96
C ASP A 817 33.19 29.87 -12.80
N ASN A 818 34.22 30.42 -13.42
CA ASN A 818 35.58 29.86 -13.35
C ASN A 818 36.20 29.89 -11.94
N ALA A 819 35.64 30.67 -11.01
CA ALA A 819 36.03 30.69 -9.61
C ALA A 819 35.22 29.71 -8.75
N GLY A 820 34.26 28.99 -9.34
CA GLY A 820 33.36 28.07 -8.64
C GLY A 820 32.27 28.79 -7.85
N LEU A 821 31.98 30.05 -8.18
CA LEU A 821 30.86 30.83 -7.62
C LEU A 821 29.68 30.83 -8.57
N THR A 822 28.51 31.29 -8.13
CA THR A 822 27.37 31.47 -9.04
C THR A 822 27.71 32.45 -10.18
N ASP A 823 27.52 32.03 -11.44
CA ASP A 823 27.69 32.91 -12.61
C ASP A 823 26.57 33.95 -12.68
N MET A 824 26.90 35.20 -12.35
CA MET A 824 25.98 36.32 -12.33
C MET A 824 25.39 36.67 -13.71
N SER A 825 26.11 36.41 -14.79
CA SER A 825 25.61 36.68 -16.15
C SER A 825 24.59 35.63 -16.55
N ASP A 826 24.90 34.36 -16.28
CA ASP A 826 24.00 33.23 -16.53
C ASP A 826 22.74 33.32 -15.66
N LEU A 827 22.87 33.69 -14.38
CA LEU A 827 21.73 33.96 -13.49
C LEU A 827 20.81 35.03 -14.09
N LYS A 828 21.36 36.21 -14.45
CA LYS A 828 20.56 37.31 -15.03
C LYS A 828 19.82 36.90 -16.29
N SER A 829 20.43 36.05 -17.12
CA SER A 829 19.81 35.56 -18.35
C SER A 829 18.61 34.63 -18.11
N LYS A 830 18.52 34.03 -16.92
CA LYS A 830 17.49 33.06 -16.51
C LYS A 830 16.45 33.63 -15.55
N LEU A 831 16.60 34.89 -15.13
CA LEU A 831 15.61 35.57 -14.31
C LEU A 831 14.45 36.06 -15.15
N SER A 832 13.24 35.73 -14.70
CA SER A 832 11.98 36.10 -15.34
C SER A 832 10.85 36.14 -14.33
N HIS A 833 9.70 36.71 -14.72
CA HIS A 833 8.56 36.87 -13.81
C HIS A 833 7.92 35.56 -13.36
N ASP A 834 8.17 34.43 -14.03
CA ASP A 834 7.70 33.09 -13.63
C ASP A 834 8.64 32.38 -12.64
N VAL A 835 9.81 32.95 -12.33
CA VAL A 835 10.75 32.38 -11.34
C VAL A 835 10.25 32.65 -9.92
N ALA A 836 10.08 31.60 -9.13
CA ALA A 836 9.58 31.62 -7.77
C ALA A 836 10.71 31.83 -6.75
N ALA A 837 11.78 31.06 -6.89
CA ALA A 837 12.90 31.06 -5.97
C ALA A 837 14.22 30.70 -6.66
N PHE A 838 15.32 31.07 -6.02
CA PHE A 838 16.66 30.60 -6.34
C PHE A 838 17.25 29.90 -5.12
N MET A 839 17.67 28.64 -5.30
CA MET A 839 18.24 27.82 -4.24
C MET A 839 19.77 27.81 -4.35
N ILE A 840 20.43 28.22 -3.26
CA ILE A 840 21.89 28.21 -3.12
C ILE A 840 22.32 27.51 -1.84
N THR A 841 23.59 27.13 -1.76
CA THR A 841 24.27 26.76 -0.52
C THR A 841 25.36 27.80 -0.28
N ASN A 842 25.54 28.32 0.94
CA ASN A 842 26.60 29.27 1.26
C ASN A 842 27.26 28.93 2.61
N PRO A 843 28.57 28.64 2.68
CA PRO A 843 29.48 28.41 1.56
C PRO A 843 28.95 27.31 0.63
N ASN A 844 29.22 27.42 -0.66
CA ASN A 844 28.73 26.47 -1.63
C ASN A 844 29.37 25.09 -1.45
N THR A 845 28.92 24.10 -2.21
CA THR A 845 29.37 22.70 -2.09
C THR A 845 30.82 22.46 -2.53
N LEU A 846 31.52 23.49 -3.02
CA LEU A 846 32.97 23.46 -3.22
C LEU A 846 33.73 23.93 -1.97
N GLY A 847 33.00 24.36 -0.92
CA GLY A 847 33.55 24.98 0.27
C GLY A 847 33.92 26.45 0.09
N ILE A 848 33.39 27.13 -0.93
CA ILE A 848 33.74 28.52 -1.26
C ILE A 848 32.59 29.46 -0.88
N PHE A 849 32.90 30.58 -0.24
CA PHE A 849 31.89 31.57 0.15
C PHE A 849 31.36 32.34 -1.06
N GLU A 850 30.04 32.45 -1.19
CA GLU A 850 29.35 33.21 -2.26
C GLU A 850 29.48 34.72 -2.03
N ARG A 851 30.63 35.29 -2.38
CA ARG A 851 31.00 36.70 -2.16
C ARG A 851 30.03 37.70 -2.81
N ASN A 852 29.29 37.29 -3.83
CA ASN A 852 28.36 38.12 -4.58
C ASN A 852 26.90 38.04 -4.07
N ILE A 853 26.62 37.34 -2.96
CA ILE A 853 25.25 37.04 -2.49
C ILE A 853 24.37 38.29 -2.32
N ILE A 854 24.92 39.43 -1.91
CA ILE A 854 24.17 40.70 -1.78
C ILE A 854 23.77 41.24 -3.17
N ALA A 855 24.72 41.28 -4.11
CA ALA A 855 24.44 41.71 -5.48
C ALA A 855 23.48 40.74 -6.18
N LEU A 856 23.60 39.44 -5.88
CA LEU A 856 22.69 38.41 -6.32
C LEU A 856 21.27 38.68 -5.84
N LYS A 857 21.09 38.92 -4.54
CA LYS A 857 19.80 39.24 -3.94
C LYS A 857 19.14 40.45 -4.61
N GLN A 858 19.92 41.51 -4.88
CA GLN A 858 19.42 42.70 -5.58
C GLN A 858 18.87 42.41 -6.99
N GLU A 859 19.41 41.42 -7.69
CA GLU A 859 18.88 40.98 -8.99
C GLU A 859 17.60 40.15 -8.84
N LEU A 860 17.54 39.28 -7.82
CA LEU A 860 16.34 38.48 -7.52
C LEU A 860 15.13 39.35 -7.15
N GLU A 861 15.35 40.42 -6.37
CA GLU A 861 14.29 41.32 -5.91
C GLU A 861 13.53 42.00 -7.05
N LYS A 862 14.18 42.27 -8.19
CA LYS A 862 13.56 42.89 -9.38
C LYS A 862 12.40 42.08 -9.93
N PHE A 863 12.38 40.77 -9.70
CA PHE A 863 11.36 39.84 -10.18
C PHE A 863 10.55 39.20 -9.06
N ASP A 864 10.72 39.67 -7.82
CA ASP A 864 10.14 39.07 -6.62
C ASP A 864 10.52 37.59 -6.44
N VAL A 865 11.77 37.23 -6.75
CA VAL A 865 12.30 35.88 -6.56
C VAL A 865 12.77 35.73 -5.12
N LEU A 866 12.34 34.66 -4.44
CA LEU A 866 12.76 34.36 -3.07
C LEU A 866 14.13 33.68 -3.06
N LEU A 867 15.02 34.09 -2.16
CA LEU A 867 16.32 33.46 -1.97
C LEU A 867 16.19 32.32 -0.94
N TYR A 868 16.29 31.08 -1.42
CA TYR A 868 16.37 29.90 -0.57
C TYR A 868 17.84 29.56 -0.34
N MET A 869 18.23 29.41 0.92
CA MET A 869 19.56 28.93 1.27
C MET A 869 19.50 27.56 1.96
N ASP A 870 20.17 26.58 1.37
CA ASP A 870 20.50 25.32 2.01
C ASP A 870 21.55 25.56 3.11
N GLY A 871 21.16 25.30 4.35
CA GLY A 871 21.98 25.51 5.54
C GLY A 871 22.77 24.28 5.99
N ALA A 872 22.94 23.27 5.13
CA ALA A 872 23.82 22.12 5.42
C ALA A 872 25.25 22.56 5.81
N ASN A 873 25.73 23.67 5.23
CA ASN A 873 27.07 24.21 5.43
C ASN A 873 27.15 25.31 6.51
N MET A 874 26.15 25.42 7.38
CA MET A 874 26.12 26.44 8.43
C MET A 874 27.27 26.35 9.44
N ASN A 875 27.98 25.21 9.53
CA ASN A 875 29.15 25.06 10.39
C ASN A 875 30.28 26.05 10.06
N ALA A 876 30.30 26.59 8.84
CA ALA A 876 31.24 27.63 8.43
C ALA A 876 30.80 29.06 8.78
N LEU A 877 29.56 29.26 9.25
CA LEU A 877 28.98 30.58 9.43
C LEU A 877 28.57 30.89 10.88
N LEU A 878 28.48 29.89 11.77
CA LEU A 878 27.93 30.08 13.12
C LEU A 878 28.70 31.19 13.86
N ALA A 879 27.95 32.20 14.33
CA ALA A 879 28.47 33.38 15.02
C ALA A 879 29.51 34.23 14.23
N LEU A 880 29.75 33.95 12.95
CA LEU A 880 30.57 34.77 12.04
C LEU A 880 29.72 35.70 11.18
N CYS A 881 28.68 35.16 10.56
CA CYS A 881 27.75 35.91 9.73
C CYS A 881 26.40 35.19 9.67
N ARG A 882 25.35 35.95 9.40
CA ARG A 882 23.98 35.44 9.46
C ARG A 882 23.35 35.47 8.07
N PRO A 883 22.84 34.34 7.54
CA PRO A 883 22.15 34.29 6.25
C PRO A 883 21.06 35.34 6.05
N GLY A 884 20.26 35.65 7.07
CA GLY A 884 19.23 36.68 7.02
C GLY A 884 19.79 38.09 6.73
N ASP A 885 20.97 38.43 7.27
CA ASP A 885 21.66 39.69 6.97
C ASP A 885 22.15 39.75 5.51
N MET A 886 22.28 38.60 4.84
CA MET A 886 22.64 38.48 3.43
C MET A 886 21.41 38.56 2.50
N GLY A 887 20.20 38.67 3.06
CA GLY A 887 18.95 38.76 2.31
C GLY A 887 18.32 37.40 1.97
N VAL A 888 18.71 36.33 2.66
CA VAL A 888 18.05 35.01 2.55
C VAL A 888 16.61 35.12 3.04
N ASP A 889 15.66 34.58 2.28
CA ASP A 889 14.24 34.60 2.62
C ASP A 889 13.80 33.34 3.37
N VAL A 890 14.41 32.18 3.08
CA VAL A 890 14.14 30.90 3.75
C VAL A 890 15.41 30.06 3.81
N LEU A 891 15.62 29.39 4.94
CA LEU A 891 16.75 28.52 5.16
C LEU A 891 16.36 27.31 6.00
N HIS A 892 16.77 26.12 5.56
CA HIS A 892 16.73 24.95 6.43
C HIS A 892 18.07 24.74 7.12
N LEU A 893 18.06 24.17 8.32
CA LEU A 893 19.24 23.79 9.08
C LEU A 893 19.36 22.27 9.19
N ASN A 894 20.57 21.75 9.36
CA ASN A 894 20.79 20.34 9.72
C ASN A 894 21.35 20.24 11.14
N LEU A 895 20.48 19.98 12.13
CA LEU A 895 20.95 19.87 13.52
C LEU A 895 21.90 18.68 13.73
N HIS A 896 21.79 17.65 12.90
CA HIS A 896 22.66 16.47 12.85
C HIS A 896 23.98 16.70 12.11
N LYS A 897 24.25 17.95 11.72
CA LYS A 897 25.54 18.39 11.18
C LYS A 897 26.12 19.46 12.11
N SER A 898 25.67 20.70 11.96
CA SER A 898 26.30 21.87 12.59
C SER A 898 26.10 21.94 14.12
N PHE A 899 25.07 21.28 14.66
CA PHE A 899 24.65 21.39 16.07
C PHE A 899 24.83 20.09 16.86
N SER A 900 25.85 19.31 16.46
CA SER A 900 26.41 18.15 17.17
C SER A 900 25.45 16.99 17.48
N THR A 901 24.25 16.96 16.93
CA THR A 901 23.35 15.82 17.11
C THR A 901 23.88 14.62 16.29
N PRO A 902 23.75 13.37 16.78
CA PRO A 902 24.42 12.23 16.18
C PRO A 902 23.83 11.85 14.82
N HIS A 903 24.69 11.50 13.86
CA HIS A 903 24.28 11.02 12.54
C HIS A 903 23.60 9.65 12.57
N GLY A 904 23.83 8.84 13.62
CA GLY A 904 23.12 7.59 13.88
C GLY A 904 23.23 6.50 12.79
N GLY A 905 24.24 6.58 11.91
CA GLY A 905 24.38 5.67 10.78
C GLY A 905 23.41 5.96 9.62
N GLY A 906 22.81 7.16 9.58
CA GLY A 906 21.90 7.61 8.52
C GLY A 906 20.68 8.41 9.02
N GLY A 907 20.46 8.46 10.32
CA GLY A 907 19.41 9.21 11.00
C GLY A 907 19.27 8.75 12.46
N PRO A 908 18.40 9.40 13.27
CA PRO A 908 17.48 10.47 12.90
C PRO A 908 18.17 11.84 12.76
N GLY A 909 17.45 12.81 12.20
CA GLY A 909 17.89 14.21 12.14
C GLY A 909 16.83 15.17 12.69
N ALA A 910 17.06 16.46 12.47
CA ALA A 910 16.05 17.51 12.57
C ALA A 910 16.43 18.61 11.59
N GLY A 911 15.42 19.12 10.88
CA GLY A 911 15.56 20.08 9.79
C GLY A 911 14.88 21.42 10.03
N PRO A 912 15.11 22.16 11.15
CA PRO A 912 14.44 23.42 11.39
C PRO A 912 14.51 24.37 10.20
N VAL A 913 13.43 25.10 9.95
CA VAL A 913 13.36 26.06 8.84
C VAL A 913 13.16 27.45 9.41
N GLY A 914 14.15 28.32 9.18
CA GLY A 914 14.06 29.75 9.40
C GLY A 914 13.48 30.45 8.19
N VAL A 915 12.70 31.50 8.43
CA VAL A 915 12.07 32.30 7.39
C VAL A 915 12.10 33.79 7.71
N SER A 916 12.20 34.60 6.66
CA SER A 916 12.00 36.04 6.77
C SER A 916 10.52 36.38 7.00
N LYS A 917 10.25 37.64 7.37
CA LYS A 917 8.91 38.14 7.66
C LYS A 917 7.91 37.92 6.52
N ARG A 918 8.42 37.84 5.29
CA ARG A 918 7.64 37.59 4.08
C ARG A 918 6.94 36.23 4.08
N LEU A 919 7.53 35.24 4.76
CA LEU A 919 7.09 33.85 4.75
C LEU A 919 6.54 33.39 6.11
N SER A 920 6.72 34.16 7.19
CA SER A 920 6.28 33.79 8.55
C SER A 920 4.79 33.43 8.66
N GLU A 921 3.96 34.02 7.80
CA GLU A 921 2.52 33.74 7.73
C GLU A 921 2.19 32.32 7.26
N PHE A 922 3.10 31.64 6.55
CA PHE A 922 2.85 30.31 5.95
C PHE A 922 3.50 29.16 6.73
N LEU A 923 4.16 29.47 7.85
CA LEU A 923 4.80 28.45 8.69
C LEU A 923 3.82 27.33 9.10
N PRO A 924 4.31 26.09 9.24
CA PRO A 924 3.47 24.95 9.54
C PRO A 924 2.92 25.02 10.96
N ASP A 925 1.75 24.43 11.15
CA ASP A 925 1.04 24.37 12.42
C ASP A 925 1.34 23.07 13.18
N PRO A 926 1.30 23.08 14.53
CA PRO A 926 1.09 24.26 15.36
C PRO A 926 2.39 25.03 15.64
N LYS A 927 2.24 26.33 15.96
CA LYS A 927 3.32 27.19 16.47
C LYS A 927 3.34 27.22 18.00
N ILE A 928 4.52 27.37 18.59
CA ILE A 928 4.67 27.60 20.04
C ILE A 928 4.65 29.11 20.30
N VAL A 929 3.79 29.56 21.20
CA VAL A 929 3.69 30.97 21.60
C VAL A 929 3.93 31.12 23.10
N GLN A 930 4.59 32.20 23.49
CA GLN A 930 4.78 32.60 24.88
C GLN A 930 3.68 33.60 25.27
N ASN A 931 2.99 33.32 26.36
CA ASN A 931 2.00 34.17 27.02
C ASN A 931 2.45 34.50 28.45
N LEU A 932 1.74 35.41 29.11
CA LEU A 932 1.94 35.70 30.53
C LEU A 932 0.71 35.25 31.34
N ALA A 933 0.93 34.39 32.32
CA ALA A 933 -0.07 34.03 33.33
C ALA A 933 0.46 34.36 34.72
N ALA A 934 -0.26 35.18 35.48
CA ALA A 934 0.15 35.66 36.81
C ALA A 934 1.60 36.23 36.85
N GLY A 935 2.02 36.91 35.78
CA GLY A 935 3.36 37.50 35.66
C GLY A 935 4.50 36.53 35.32
N LYS A 936 4.20 35.26 35.05
CA LYS A 936 5.19 34.25 34.62
C LYS A 936 4.96 33.83 33.16
N PRO A 937 6.02 33.49 32.40
CA PRO A 937 5.88 32.99 31.05
C PRO A 937 5.20 31.61 31.06
N VAL A 938 4.21 31.44 30.18
CA VAL A 938 3.52 30.17 29.91
C VAL A 938 3.49 29.96 28.40
N TYR A 939 3.75 28.73 27.95
CA TYR A 939 3.84 28.36 26.55
C TYR A 939 2.62 27.57 26.11
N SER A 940 2.12 27.83 24.91
CA SER A 940 0.95 27.13 24.37
C SER A 940 1.08 26.90 22.87
N LEU A 941 0.35 25.93 22.33
CA LEU A 941 0.28 25.68 20.90
C LEU A 941 -0.81 26.55 20.25
N LYS A 942 -0.48 27.18 19.13
CA LYS A 942 -1.38 28.06 18.38
C LYS A 942 -1.43 27.65 16.92
N LEU A 943 -2.65 27.60 16.38
CA LEU A 943 -2.92 27.39 14.96
C LEU A 943 -3.03 28.72 14.21
N ASN A 944 -2.65 28.69 12.94
CA ASN A 944 -2.62 29.82 12.03
C ASN A 944 -3.44 29.50 10.76
N PRO A 945 -4.51 30.26 10.45
CA PRO A 945 -5.37 30.01 9.30
C PRO A 945 -4.65 29.96 7.94
N ASN A 946 -3.53 30.67 7.81
CA ASN A 946 -2.75 30.74 6.56
C ASN A 946 -1.56 29.78 6.54
N SER A 947 -1.47 28.89 7.54
CA SER A 947 -0.49 27.82 7.59
C SER A 947 -0.61 26.92 6.37
N ILE A 948 0.51 26.35 5.92
CA ILE A 948 0.49 25.25 4.94
C ILE A 948 0.00 23.92 5.54
N GLY A 949 -0.35 23.90 6.83
CA GLY A 949 -0.73 22.69 7.56
C GLY A 949 0.45 22.09 8.34
N GLN A 950 0.40 20.79 8.57
CA GLN A 950 1.36 20.06 9.40
C GLN A 950 2.27 19.18 8.53
N MET A 951 3.58 19.19 8.80
CA MET A 951 4.57 18.42 8.01
C MET A 951 4.85 17.02 8.57
N CYS A 952 4.65 16.81 9.88
CA CYS A 952 4.91 15.52 10.54
C CYS A 952 3.95 15.28 11.70
N ALA A 953 3.90 14.06 12.22
CA ALA A 953 3.21 13.82 13.48
C ALA A 953 3.87 14.65 14.62
N PHE A 954 3.04 15.35 15.40
CA PHE A 954 3.46 16.15 16.56
C PHE A 954 4.44 17.30 16.21
N MET A 955 5.47 17.54 17.04
CA MET A 955 6.34 18.73 17.02
C MET A 955 7.78 18.45 16.55
N GLY A 956 8.01 17.36 15.81
CA GLY A 956 9.33 16.95 15.32
C GLY A 956 10.11 16.06 16.29
N ASN A 957 11.41 15.84 16.01
CA ASN A 957 12.27 14.94 16.77
C ASN A 957 12.79 15.58 18.07
N PHE A 958 11.96 15.66 19.10
CA PHE A 958 12.24 16.40 20.34
C PHE A 958 13.60 16.08 20.98
N ALA A 959 13.99 14.81 21.08
CA ALA A 959 15.28 14.45 21.67
C ALA A 959 16.49 15.00 20.86
N VAL A 960 16.35 15.14 19.54
CA VAL A 960 17.37 15.79 18.69
C VAL A 960 17.41 17.30 18.98
N LEU A 961 16.24 17.92 19.16
CA LEU A 961 16.13 19.33 19.53
C LEU A 961 16.80 19.62 20.89
N VAL A 962 16.61 18.77 21.89
CA VAL A 962 17.26 18.90 23.22
C VAL A 962 18.78 18.89 23.10
N ARG A 963 19.34 18.00 22.28
CA ARG A 963 20.80 17.93 22.06
C ARG A 963 21.34 19.22 21.43
N ALA A 964 20.67 19.72 20.39
CA ALA A 964 21.07 20.96 19.74
C ALA A 964 20.95 22.16 20.71
N TYR A 965 19.90 22.21 21.51
CA TYR A 965 19.71 23.23 22.54
C TYR A 965 20.84 23.20 23.58
N ALA A 966 21.17 22.02 24.10
CA ALA A 966 22.28 21.84 25.03
C ALA A 966 23.63 22.25 24.42
N TYR A 967 23.87 21.89 23.16
CA TYR A 967 25.09 22.28 22.44
C TYR A 967 25.22 23.80 22.30
N ILE A 968 24.15 24.48 21.90
CA ILE A 968 24.12 25.95 21.77
C ILE A 968 24.39 26.60 23.12
N LEU A 969 23.73 26.15 24.20
CA LEU A 969 23.95 26.68 25.55
C LEU A 969 25.37 26.43 26.07
N GLN A 970 25.92 25.24 25.83
CA GLN A 970 27.27 24.88 26.31
C GLN A 970 28.35 25.74 25.66
N ASN A 971 28.21 26.05 24.37
CA ASN A 971 29.21 26.84 23.64
C ASN A 971 28.99 28.35 23.80
N GLY A 972 27.74 28.79 23.87
CA GLY A 972 27.40 30.20 23.73
C GLY A 972 27.87 30.78 22.39
N GLN A 973 27.80 32.10 22.23
CA GLN A 973 28.23 32.76 21.00
C GLN A 973 29.74 32.59 20.76
N GLU A 974 30.56 32.77 21.79
CA GLU A 974 32.02 32.70 21.70
C GLU A 974 32.50 31.29 21.31
N GLY A 975 31.96 30.24 21.94
CA GLY A 975 32.30 28.87 21.58
C GLY A 975 31.88 28.51 20.16
N LEU A 976 30.69 28.92 19.72
CA LEU A 976 30.23 28.70 18.34
C LEU A 976 31.13 29.42 17.33
N TYR A 977 31.59 30.63 17.64
CA TYR A 977 32.54 31.38 16.83
C TYR A 977 33.89 30.63 16.72
N LEU A 978 34.45 30.18 17.85
CA LEU A 978 35.73 29.47 17.89
C LEU A 978 35.68 28.12 17.17
N ASN A 979 34.56 27.39 17.31
CA ASN A 979 34.33 26.14 16.59
C ASN A 979 34.32 26.39 15.08
N THR A 980 33.56 27.40 14.63
CA THR A 980 33.49 27.77 13.21
C THR A 980 34.86 28.17 12.65
N GLN A 981 35.59 29.02 13.37
CA GLN A 981 36.93 29.45 12.97
C GLN A 981 37.89 28.27 12.87
N SER A 982 37.85 27.35 13.84
CA SER A 982 38.69 26.15 13.86
C SER A 982 38.36 25.20 12.71
N ALA A 983 37.07 25.00 12.36
CA ALA A 983 36.69 24.21 11.20
C ALA A 983 37.28 24.77 9.90
N ILE A 984 37.24 26.10 9.72
CA ILE A 984 37.82 26.78 8.56
C ILE A 984 39.34 26.63 8.51
N ILE A 985 40.02 26.81 9.67
CA ILE A 985 41.46 26.64 9.77
C ILE A 985 41.86 25.20 9.44
N ASN A 986 41.18 24.20 10.01
CA ASN A 986 41.45 22.79 9.79
C ASN A 986 41.32 22.41 8.31
N ALA A 987 40.28 22.89 7.63
CA ALA A 987 40.08 22.64 6.20
C ALA A 987 41.20 23.23 5.34
N ASN A 988 41.55 24.51 5.55
CA ASN A 988 42.61 25.16 4.76
C ASN A 988 44.01 24.59 5.09
N TYR A 989 44.24 24.21 6.35
CA TYR A 989 45.49 23.58 6.76
C TYR A 989 45.65 22.21 6.10
N LEU A 990 44.62 21.37 6.15
CA LEU A 990 44.62 20.06 5.52
C LEU A 990 44.76 20.15 3.99
N HIS A 991 44.04 21.08 3.36
CA HIS A 991 44.20 21.38 1.92
C HIS A 991 45.65 21.69 1.58
N HIS A 992 46.30 22.58 2.33
CA HIS A 992 47.70 22.94 2.11
C HIS A 992 48.64 21.73 2.15
N LEU A 993 48.41 20.78 3.05
CA LEU A 993 49.25 19.58 3.19
C LEU A 993 49.12 18.56 2.04
N ILE A 994 47.99 18.54 1.32
CA ILE A 994 47.67 17.51 0.31
C ILE A 994 47.85 18.01 -1.14
N THR A 995 47.72 19.31 -1.38
CA THR A 995 47.61 19.90 -2.74
C THR A 995 48.78 19.70 -3.69
N LYS A 996 49.93 19.19 -3.22
CA LYS A 996 51.03 18.82 -4.11
C LYS A 996 50.67 17.61 -4.98
N GLU A 997 50.00 16.62 -4.39
CA GLU A 997 49.76 15.32 -5.00
C GLU A 997 48.40 15.23 -5.72
N PHE A 998 47.41 16.01 -5.28
CA PHE A 998 46.09 16.08 -5.89
C PHE A 998 45.88 17.40 -6.64
N GLU A 999 44.95 17.44 -7.59
CA GLU A 999 44.57 18.68 -8.27
C GLU A 999 43.49 19.41 -7.49
N SER A 1000 43.59 20.74 -7.40
CA SER A 1000 42.58 21.61 -6.80
C SER A 1000 41.93 22.42 -7.92
N PRO A 1001 40.79 21.98 -8.48
CA PRO A 1001 40.21 22.57 -9.70
C PRO A 1001 39.74 24.02 -9.48
N PHE A 1002 39.29 24.34 -8.26
CA PHE A 1002 38.98 25.70 -7.84
C PHE A 1002 40.03 26.15 -6.82
N LYS A 1003 40.24 27.47 -6.71
CA LYS A 1003 41.19 28.05 -5.76
C LYS A 1003 40.43 28.77 -4.66
N GLY A 1004 40.80 28.49 -3.41
CA GLY A 1004 40.24 29.10 -2.21
C GLY A 1004 40.52 30.62 -2.06
N PRO A 1005 40.27 31.18 -0.87
CA PRO A 1005 40.19 30.50 0.42
C PRO A 1005 38.96 29.61 0.56
N TYR A 1006 39.16 28.47 1.20
CA TYR A 1006 38.06 27.57 1.54
C TYR A 1006 37.46 27.95 2.88
N MET A 1007 36.24 27.51 3.11
CA MET A 1007 35.55 27.64 4.37
C MET A 1007 35.78 26.36 5.17
N HIS A 1008 34.74 25.61 5.54
CA HIS A 1008 34.83 24.41 6.38
C HIS A 1008 35.22 23.13 5.63
N GLU A 1009 35.21 23.14 4.30
CA GLU A 1009 35.47 21.98 3.44
C GLU A 1009 36.16 22.39 2.14
N PHE A 1010 36.68 21.42 1.38
CA PHE A 1010 37.27 21.66 0.07
C PHE A 1010 37.16 20.43 -0.84
N CYS A 1011 37.27 20.65 -2.15
CA CYS A 1011 37.25 19.59 -3.16
C CYS A 1011 38.61 19.39 -3.82
N LEU A 1012 39.02 18.14 -3.98
CA LEU A 1012 40.17 17.72 -4.78
C LEU A 1012 39.70 16.88 -5.97
N SER A 1013 40.44 16.94 -7.07
CA SER A 1013 40.25 16.12 -8.26
C SER A 1013 41.24 14.95 -8.26
N GLY A 1014 40.72 13.73 -8.36
CA GLY A 1014 41.48 12.50 -8.57
C GLY A 1014 41.94 12.29 -10.02
N ALA A 1015 41.80 13.29 -10.90
CA ALA A 1015 42.13 13.17 -12.31
C ALA A 1015 43.61 12.81 -12.56
N LYS A 1016 44.54 13.28 -11.71
CA LYS A 1016 45.96 12.88 -11.77
C LYS A 1016 46.11 11.38 -11.54
N GLN A 1017 45.49 10.85 -10.49
CA GLN A 1017 45.57 9.42 -10.14
C GLN A 1017 44.92 8.53 -11.21
N LYS A 1018 43.85 9.01 -11.84
CA LYS A 1018 43.18 8.32 -12.96
C LYS A 1018 44.10 8.05 -14.15
N GLN A 1019 45.12 8.88 -14.39
CA GLN A 1019 46.10 8.66 -15.45
C GLN A 1019 46.91 7.37 -15.25
N PHE A 1020 47.03 6.92 -14.00
CA PHE A 1020 47.67 5.64 -13.63
C PHE A 1020 46.68 4.47 -13.53
N GLY A 1021 45.42 4.66 -13.97
CA GLY A 1021 44.38 3.65 -13.90
C GLY A 1021 43.70 3.49 -12.53
N VAL A 1022 43.96 4.41 -11.59
CA VAL A 1022 43.37 4.44 -10.24
C VAL A 1022 42.24 5.46 -10.19
N LYS A 1023 41.00 5.00 -9.98
CA LYS A 1023 39.83 5.87 -9.86
C LYS A 1023 39.68 6.41 -8.44
N THR A 1024 38.89 7.45 -8.24
CA THR A 1024 38.65 8.00 -6.89
C THR A 1024 38.02 6.99 -5.93
N ILE A 1025 37.18 6.08 -6.41
CA ILE A 1025 36.67 4.98 -5.56
C ILE A 1025 37.80 4.06 -5.08
N ASP A 1026 38.86 3.87 -5.86
CA ASP A 1026 40.01 3.06 -5.47
C ASP A 1026 40.81 3.76 -4.35
N VAL A 1027 41.02 5.07 -4.48
CA VAL A 1027 41.61 5.91 -3.42
C VAL A 1027 40.77 5.81 -2.15
N ALA A 1028 39.44 5.98 -2.24
CA ALA A 1028 38.53 5.87 -1.10
C ALA A 1028 38.60 4.50 -0.42
N LYS A 1029 38.69 3.40 -1.18
CA LYS A 1029 38.87 2.07 -0.61
C LYS A 1029 40.24 1.89 0.04
N ARG A 1030 41.30 2.49 -0.53
CA ARG A 1030 42.65 2.43 0.04
C ARG A 1030 42.78 3.21 1.33
N VAL A 1031 42.07 4.34 1.50
CA VAL A 1031 41.99 5.08 2.77
C VAL A 1031 41.53 4.18 3.94
N LEU A 1032 40.62 3.23 3.67
CA LEU A 1032 40.15 2.29 4.69
C LEU A 1032 41.27 1.38 5.22
N ASP A 1033 42.25 1.03 4.38
CA ASP A 1033 43.39 0.20 4.80
C ASP A 1033 44.32 0.93 5.79
N TYR A 1034 44.32 2.26 5.75
CA TYR A 1034 45.05 3.13 6.65
C TYR A 1034 44.30 3.43 7.96
N GLY A 1035 43.12 2.83 8.16
CA GLY A 1035 42.35 3.00 9.40
C GLY A 1035 41.54 4.30 9.48
N PHE A 1036 41.29 4.96 8.35
CA PHE A 1036 40.43 6.14 8.24
C PHE A 1036 39.12 5.80 7.53
N HIS A 1037 38.09 6.61 7.74
CA HIS A 1037 36.95 6.62 6.82
C HIS A 1037 37.28 7.44 5.56
N ALA A 1038 36.74 7.03 4.41
CA ALA A 1038 36.88 7.79 3.18
C ALA A 1038 36.11 9.13 3.26
N PRO A 1039 36.58 10.18 2.58
CA PRO A 1039 35.81 11.40 2.40
C PRO A 1039 34.66 11.19 1.41
N THR A 1040 33.83 12.22 1.21
CA THR A 1040 32.76 12.20 0.22
C THR A 1040 33.37 12.08 -1.18
N ILE A 1041 32.85 11.19 -2.03
CA ILE A 1041 33.37 10.97 -3.38
C ILE A 1041 32.34 11.24 -4.47
N TYR A 1042 32.82 11.67 -5.64
CA TYR A 1042 32.01 11.96 -6.83
C TYR A 1042 30.93 13.04 -6.64
N PHE A 1043 31.04 13.86 -5.61
CA PHE A 1043 30.19 15.01 -5.36
C PHE A 1043 31.05 16.17 -4.85
N PRO A 1044 30.82 17.42 -5.30
CA PRO A 1044 29.84 17.84 -6.30
C PRO A 1044 30.20 17.39 -7.72
N LEU A 1045 29.19 17.24 -8.58
CA LEU A 1045 29.33 16.64 -9.92
C LEU A 1045 30.21 17.46 -10.87
N ILE A 1046 30.40 18.75 -10.59
CA ILE A 1046 31.24 19.66 -11.39
C ILE A 1046 32.75 19.44 -11.18
N VAL A 1047 33.14 18.63 -10.18
CA VAL A 1047 34.53 18.23 -9.96
C VAL A 1047 34.75 16.80 -10.47
N ASN A 1048 35.57 16.67 -11.50
CA ASN A 1048 35.93 15.36 -12.04
C ASN A 1048 36.68 14.50 -11.00
N GLU A 1049 36.27 13.24 -10.82
CA GLU A 1049 36.88 12.32 -9.85
C GLU A 1049 36.95 12.94 -8.43
N CYS A 1050 35.89 13.64 -8.00
CA CYS A 1050 35.90 14.44 -6.77
C CYS A 1050 36.17 13.65 -5.48
N LEU A 1051 37.06 14.19 -4.64
CA LEU A 1051 37.23 13.92 -3.21
C LEU A 1051 36.87 15.20 -2.44
N MET A 1052 35.73 15.19 -1.75
CA MET A 1052 35.23 16.33 -0.97
C MET A 1052 35.45 16.09 0.52
N ILE A 1053 36.31 16.90 1.12
CA ILE A 1053 36.90 16.67 2.44
C ILE A 1053 36.45 17.78 3.39
N GLU A 1054 35.83 17.38 4.50
CA GLU A 1054 35.44 18.27 5.60
C GLU A 1054 36.00 17.70 6.92
N PRO A 1055 37.06 18.29 7.50
CA PRO A 1055 37.66 17.77 8.73
C PRO A 1055 36.87 18.11 9.98
N THR A 1056 36.09 19.20 9.98
CA THR A 1056 35.47 19.80 11.17
C THR A 1056 36.47 20.33 12.20
N GLU A 1057 35.96 21.02 13.21
CA GLU A 1057 36.74 21.66 14.27
C GLU A 1057 37.24 20.70 15.35
N THR A 1058 36.66 19.50 15.44
CA THR A 1058 36.90 18.59 16.57
C THR A 1058 38.09 17.67 16.36
N GLU A 1059 38.70 17.69 15.17
CA GLU A 1059 39.89 16.92 14.83
C GLU A 1059 41.17 17.66 15.21
N SER A 1060 42.13 16.93 15.76
CA SER A 1060 43.43 17.50 16.17
C SER A 1060 44.35 17.72 14.99
N LYS A 1061 45.34 18.61 15.15
CA LYS A 1061 46.37 18.87 14.13
C LYS A 1061 47.09 17.60 13.69
N GLU A 1062 47.44 16.73 14.64
CA GLU A 1062 48.12 15.45 14.39
C GLU A 1062 47.25 14.54 13.52
N THR A 1063 45.94 14.49 13.79
CA THR A 1063 44.99 13.70 13.01
C THR A 1063 44.89 14.20 11.56
N LEU A 1064 44.91 15.53 11.36
CA LEU A 1064 44.94 16.13 10.02
C LEU A 1064 46.24 15.79 9.28
N GLU A 1065 47.38 15.85 9.98
CA GLU A 1065 48.69 15.50 9.41
C GLU A 1065 48.74 14.01 9.03
N ASP A 1066 48.25 13.11 9.87
CA ASP A 1066 48.17 11.67 9.60
C ASP A 1066 47.26 11.36 8.41
N PHE A 1067 46.11 12.03 8.31
CA PHE A 1067 45.21 11.89 7.16
C PHE A 1067 45.84 12.44 5.87
N ALA A 1068 46.58 13.56 5.94
CA ALA A 1068 47.33 14.08 4.80
C ALA A 1068 48.43 13.11 4.35
N LEU A 1069 49.17 12.53 5.29
CA LEU A 1069 50.18 11.50 5.02
C LEU A 1069 49.56 10.27 4.34
N CYS A 1070 48.38 9.83 4.80
CA CYS A 1070 47.60 8.77 4.17
C CYS A 1070 47.32 9.09 2.69
N LEU A 1071 46.69 10.23 2.38
CA LEU A 1071 46.36 10.59 1.00
C LEU A 1071 47.60 10.78 0.11
N ASN A 1072 48.65 11.43 0.62
CA ASN A 1072 49.91 11.61 -0.11
C ASN A 1072 50.59 10.26 -0.39
N SER A 1073 50.53 9.32 0.56
CA SER A 1073 51.05 7.95 0.36
C SER A 1073 50.26 7.22 -0.73
N ILE A 1074 48.92 7.31 -0.71
CA ILE A 1074 48.07 6.68 -1.72
C ILE A 1074 48.32 7.27 -3.12
N ALA A 1075 48.56 8.59 -3.22
CA ALA A 1075 48.93 9.20 -4.49
C ALA A 1075 50.27 8.66 -5.03
N SER A 1076 51.26 8.49 -4.16
CA SER A 1076 52.55 7.84 -4.51
C SER A 1076 52.36 6.37 -4.89
N GLU A 1077 51.52 5.63 -4.17
CA GLU A 1077 51.16 4.24 -4.50
C GLU A 1077 50.47 4.16 -5.85
N ALA A 1078 49.57 5.09 -6.19
CA ALA A 1078 48.89 5.11 -7.48
C ALA A 1078 49.89 5.26 -8.65
N ALA A 1079 50.93 6.08 -8.49
CA ALA A 1079 51.96 6.27 -9.51
C ALA A 1079 52.94 5.09 -9.62
N ASN A 1080 53.34 4.50 -8.48
CA ASN A 1080 54.43 3.51 -8.42
C ASN A 1080 53.94 2.05 -8.42
N ASN A 1081 52.75 1.78 -7.86
CA ASN A 1081 52.16 0.44 -7.73
C ASN A 1081 50.62 0.52 -7.69
N PRO A 1082 49.95 0.86 -8.81
CA PRO A 1082 48.51 1.11 -8.85
C PRO A 1082 47.65 -0.10 -8.41
N ASP A 1083 48.17 -1.33 -8.50
CA ASP A 1083 47.46 -2.55 -8.11
C ASP A 1083 47.16 -2.63 -6.61
N ILE A 1084 48.03 -2.09 -5.76
CA ILE A 1084 47.77 -2.07 -4.32
C ILE A 1084 46.56 -1.19 -3.97
N VAL A 1085 46.34 -0.12 -4.74
CA VAL A 1085 45.21 0.81 -4.56
C VAL A 1085 43.93 0.20 -5.15
N ARG A 1086 44.00 -0.41 -6.35
CA ARG A 1086 42.85 -1.05 -7.01
C ARG A 1086 42.31 -2.26 -6.26
N SER A 1087 43.18 -3.02 -5.61
CA SER A 1087 42.79 -4.22 -4.85
C SER A 1087 42.24 -3.92 -3.45
N ALA A 1088 42.41 -2.70 -2.96
CA ALA A 1088 41.90 -2.26 -1.66
C ALA A 1088 40.35 -2.30 -1.59
N PRO A 1089 39.74 -2.52 -0.41
CA PRO A 1089 40.40 -2.67 0.88
C PRO A 1089 40.81 -4.13 1.16
N ASN A 1090 41.88 -4.30 1.92
CA ASN A 1090 42.48 -5.57 2.30
C ASN A 1090 42.49 -5.83 3.81
N THR A 1091 42.38 -4.80 4.67
CA THR A 1091 42.44 -4.96 6.14
C THR A 1091 41.06 -4.88 6.82
N THR A 1092 40.01 -4.53 6.08
CA THR A 1092 38.63 -4.42 6.59
C THR A 1092 37.96 -5.79 6.75
N PRO A 1093 36.92 -5.94 7.60
CA PRO A 1093 36.22 -7.21 7.80
C PRO A 1093 35.69 -7.86 6.52
N HIS A 1094 35.36 -7.03 5.52
CA HIS A 1094 34.96 -7.45 4.18
C HIS A 1094 35.76 -6.68 3.13
N LYS A 1095 36.06 -7.34 2.01
CA LYS A 1095 36.62 -6.71 0.80
C LYS A 1095 35.53 -5.95 0.03
N ARG A 1096 35.82 -5.52 -1.20
CA ARG A 1096 34.81 -4.90 -2.08
C ARG A 1096 33.59 -5.81 -2.25
N LEU A 1097 32.41 -5.23 -2.06
CA LEU A 1097 31.14 -5.88 -2.33
C LEU A 1097 30.79 -5.75 -3.82
N SER A 1098 29.95 -6.66 -4.31
CA SER A 1098 29.47 -6.61 -5.69
C SER A 1098 28.18 -5.79 -5.77
N ASP A 1099 28.32 -4.49 -6.05
CA ASP A 1099 27.17 -3.59 -6.22
C ASP A 1099 26.24 -4.06 -7.34
N THR A 1100 26.80 -4.58 -8.43
CA THR A 1100 26.03 -5.15 -9.54
C THR A 1100 25.20 -6.36 -9.12
N HIS A 1101 25.77 -7.25 -8.31
CA HIS A 1101 25.02 -8.40 -7.80
C HIS A 1101 23.91 -7.94 -6.86
N ALA A 1102 24.21 -7.01 -5.94
CA ALA A 1102 23.23 -6.47 -5.00
C ALA A 1102 22.03 -5.82 -5.71
N VAL A 1103 22.26 -5.10 -6.83
CA VAL A 1103 21.18 -4.47 -7.62
C VAL A 1103 20.40 -5.48 -8.47
N LYS A 1104 21.06 -6.52 -9.01
CA LYS A 1104 20.39 -7.51 -9.88
C LYS A 1104 19.68 -8.62 -9.12
N ASN A 1105 20.20 -9.02 -7.96
CA ASN A 1105 19.69 -10.12 -7.13
C ASN A 1105 19.44 -9.58 -5.71
N ILE A 1106 18.49 -8.66 -5.60
CA ILE A 1106 18.20 -7.95 -4.37
C ILE A 1106 17.70 -8.92 -3.29
N ASN A 1107 18.41 -9.00 -2.17
CA ASN A 1107 17.95 -9.68 -0.96
C ASN A 1107 17.75 -8.66 0.16
N VAL A 1108 16.49 -8.28 0.40
CA VAL A 1108 16.10 -7.23 1.36
C VAL A 1108 15.68 -7.75 2.73
N SER A 1109 15.59 -9.07 2.93
CA SER A 1109 15.17 -9.65 4.21
C SER A 1109 15.71 -11.06 4.39
N PHE A 1110 16.01 -11.45 5.63
CA PHE A 1110 16.49 -12.79 5.93
C PHE A 1110 15.51 -13.88 5.44
N ASN A 1111 15.99 -14.77 4.57
CA ASN A 1111 15.19 -15.87 4.05
C ASN A 1111 15.17 -17.03 5.05
N PHE A 1112 14.10 -17.14 5.83
CA PHE A 1112 13.96 -18.21 6.82
C PHE A 1112 13.85 -19.62 6.23
N ASN A 1113 13.57 -19.75 4.92
CA ASN A 1113 13.49 -21.06 4.24
C ASN A 1113 14.88 -21.59 3.85
N SER A 1114 15.95 -20.79 3.91
CA SER A 1114 17.30 -21.28 3.60
C SER A 1114 17.97 -22.03 4.76
N LEU A 1115 17.37 -22.01 5.95
CA LEU A 1115 17.85 -22.78 7.11
C LEU A 1115 17.46 -24.26 7.04
N THR A 1116 16.42 -24.62 6.29
CA THR A 1116 16.04 -26.02 6.06
C THR A 1116 17.01 -26.80 5.17
N GLU A 1117 17.91 -26.12 4.46
CA GLU A 1117 18.96 -26.74 3.63
C GLU A 1117 20.33 -26.87 4.35
N MET A 1118 20.47 -26.32 5.57
CA MET A 1118 21.72 -26.37 6.37
C MET A 1118 21.62 -27.26 7.63
N ASN A 1119 20.63 -28.15 7.70
CA ASN A 1119 20.57 -29.23 8.70
C ASN A 1119 20.71 -30.60 8.05
#